data_AF-A0A8T2UBT3-F1
#
_entry.id   AF-A0A8T2UBT3-F1
#
_cell.length_a   1.000
_cell.length_b   1.000
_cell.length_c   1.000
_cell.angle_alpha   90.00
_cell.angle_beta   90.00
_cell.angle_gamma   90.00
#
_symmetry.space_group_name_H-M   'P 1'
#
loop_
_entity.id
_entity.type
_entity.pdbx_description
1 polymer ?
#
loop_
_entity_poly.entity_id
_entity_poly.type
_entity_poly.pdbx_seq_one_letter_code
_entity_poly.pdbx_strand_id
1 'polypeptide(L)'
;MAGRDIFGSRVMSEPRIRIRHAFSSVNAGRQERCSLGGVSTPNTARLNTSDDAVTPFTITREDVDVILNLKMKGKGKFDFKGKSEQMMDYIRKLRACIRVLQQSEETYIQEKNKTYEQLLEERKTHEATEELLKGKQEELEMDLLNVKNVCKMLEEKLCMADAERKSLLSEQEQRVADLQAANAEIHCLRGQLDDYRKEIESANEQVVALQEINKRLQEYNASLQMYNSKMQTDAAAAAETISKIQKEKSSMMEALSSLKGHSVALQEQLNQAKESMLEGVNQRKLLMDEQEKLHVELRHAIETEKQQAAQLESLSAELEVYKESSRISAVELDILKTKSTLLEEEKDAQAKELTELREQIKTANNRLQMAETTVVQHQNEGAEQKAILEDLKCKLFEAEQRVRDGDILRRQLHNTILELKGNVRVFCRVRPLLPEEEECPDGQPVLQYPTSAELLGRGIELFQPQGQKHAFTFDKVFGPETGQKDVFVEISQLIQSALDGYKVCIFAYGQTGSGKTYTMLGNPDDIEEKGVIPRSLEQIFESSQALSSQGWTFQIQASMLEIYNETIRDLLSTGSKNGTPSKQFSVKHDLNGCTSVSDLTVVEVNKWQEVSALLHQAAQSRAIGKTAINEQSSRSHCVFTLRISGFNEAIDQQVSGVLNLIDLAGSERLSRTGSVGDRLKETQAINKSLASLGDVILAIANRDQHVPYRNSKLTYLLQPCLGGDSKTLMFVNVSPDVRSANESLCSLRFAAKVNACDIGVPRRSTHTF
;
A
#
# COMPACT_ATOMS: atom_id res chain seq x y z
N MET A 1 20.53 23.94 -42.00
CA MET A 1 21.77 24.78 -41.96
C MET A 1 21.99 25.24 -40.52
N ALA A 2 23.23 25.65 -40.17
CA ALA A 2 23.62 26.24 -38.88
C ALA A 2 23.29 25.39 -37.61
N GLY A 3 24.22 24.54 -37.19
CA GLY A 3 24.17 23.84 -35.90
C GLY A 3 25.07 24.50 -34.83
N ARG A 4 25.38 23.75 -33.76
CA ARG A 4 26.64 23.86 -32.98
C ARG A 4 26.77 22.76 -31.93
N ASP A 5 27.92 22.11 -31.88
CA ASP A 5 28.30 21.17 -30.83
C ASP A 5 28.76 21.88 -29.55
N ILE A 6 28.26 21.46 -28.39
CA ILE A 6 28.97 21.58 -27.11
C ILE A 6 28.65 20.35 -26.23
N PHE A 7 29.56 19.38 -26.18
CA PHE A 7 29.62 18.39 -25.09
C PHE A 7 30.99 18.48 -24.39
N GLY A 8 31.06 19.29 -23.33
CA GLY A 8 32.27 19.46 -22.53
C GLY A 8 32.33 18.42 -21.40
N SER A 9 33.19 17.42 -21.54
CA SER A 9 33.46 16.46 -20.46
C SER A 9 34.16 17.17 -19.30
N ARG A 10 33.61 17.01 -18.08
CA ARG A 10 34.22 17.55 -16.85
C ARG A 10 34.22 16.51 -15.75
N VAL A 11 35.42 16.07 -15.38
CA VAL A 11 35.66 15.07 -14.34
C VAL A 11 35.23 15.61 -12.97
N MET A 12 34.41 14.86 -12.25
CA MET A 12 34.13 15.10 -10.83
C MET A 12 35.32 14.62 -9.98
N SER A 13 35.93 15.51 -9.21
CA SER A 13 37.00 15.18 -8.27
C SER A 13 36.50 15.10 -6.83
N GLU A 14 37.06 14.20 -6.04
CA GLU A 14 36.67 13.92 -4.65
C GLU A 14 36.68 15.16 -3.73
N PRO A 15 35.71 15.31 -2.81
CA PRO A 15 35.72 16.37 -1.81
C PRO A 15 36.64 16.02 -0.63
N ARG A 16 37.90 16.48 -0.66
CA ARG A 16 38.79 16.43 0.52
C ARG A 16 38.25 17.30 1.65
N ILE A 17 37.84 16.68 2.76
CA ILE A 17 37.40 17.38 3.98
C ILE A 17 38.57 18.18 4.56
N ARG A 18 38.44 19.51 4.60
CA ARG A 18 39.38 20.42 5.25
C ARG A 18 38.88 20.78 6.64
N ILE A 19 39.51 20.23 7.68
CA ILE A 19 39.36 20.74 9.05
C ILE A 19 39.90 22.17 9.10
N ARG A 20 39.10 23.11 9.60
CA ARG A 20 39.51 24.50 9.88
C ARG A 20 39.32 24.81 11.36
N HIS A 21 40.42 25.00 12.08
CA HIS A 21 40.40 25.78 13.31
C HIS A 21 40.22 27.27 12.96
N ALA A 22 39.29 27.95 13.64
CA ALA A 22 39.48 29.28 14.23
C ALA A 22 38.15 29.80 14.81
N PHE A 23 38.09 30.04 16.12
CA PHE A 23 37.92 31.38 16.68
C PHE A 23 38.28 31.36 18.18
N SER A 24 38.70 32.50 18.73
CA SER A 24 39.29 32.59 20.07
C SER A 24 39.00 33.94 20.73
N SER A 25 39.04 33.97 22.07
CA SER A 25 38.99 35.16 22.95
C SER A 25 37.64 35.94 22.91
N VAL A 26 37.24 36.73 23.93
CA VAL A 26 37.99 37.46 24.97
C VAL A 26 37.34 37.36 26.38
N ASN A 27 38.20 37.47 27.41
CA ASN A 27 38.07 37.79 28.86
C ASN A 27 36.78 38.55 29.35
N ALA A 28 36.43 38.67 30.64
CA ALA A 28 37.12 38.48 31.94
C ALA A 28 36.07 38.23 33.08
N GLY A 29 36.36 37.93 34.36
CA GLY A 29 37.63 37.61 35.04
C GLY A 29 37.78 38.23 36.45
N ARG A 30 37.76 37.42 37.51
CA ARG A 30 38.34 37.61 38.88
C ARG A 30 38.36 36.22 39.55
N GLN A 31 39.50 35.62 39.86
CA GLN A 31 40.47 35.92 40.93
C GLN A 31 39.90 35.76 42.34
N GLU A 32 40.38 34.74 43.05
CA GLU A 32 41.44 34.98 44.03
C GLU A 32 42.51 33.87 43.95
N ARG A 33 43.64 34.03 44.65
CA ARG A 33 44.82 33.14 44.57
C ARG A 33 45.29 32.76 45.96
N CYS A 34 45.84 31.54 46.10
CA CYS A 34 47.09 31.39 46.85
C CYS A 34 47.94 30.27 46.23
N SER A 35 49.26 30.36 46.34
CA SER A 35 50.18 29.44 45.65
C SER A 35 51.55 29.35 46.34
N LEU A 36 52.01 28.11 46.54
CA LEU A 36 53.42 27.70 46.70
C LEU A 36 54.26 28.39 47.79
N GLY A 37 54.57 27.63 48.84
CA GLY A 37 55.69 27.85 49.76
C GLY A 37 56.08 26.51 50.38
N GLY A 38 57.38 26.25 50.57
CA GLY A 38 57.85 24.94 51.01
C GLY A 38 59.01 25.00 52.00
N VAL A 39 59.33 23.84 52.58
CA VAL A 39 60.49 23.54 53.43
C VAL A 39 60.57 24.30 54.77
N SER A 40 60.42 23.56 55.87
CA SER A 40 61.27 23.74 57.06
C SER A 40 61.14 22.55 58.02
N THR A 41 62.29 22.07 58.49
CA THR A 41 62.41 21.29 59.73
C THR A 41 62.91 22.22 60.84
N PRO A 42 62.49 21.98 62.09
CA PRO A 42 63.43 21.96 63.21
C PRO A 42 63.36 20.60 63.93
N ASN A 43 64.47 19.93 64.28
CA ASN A 43 65.53 20.30 65.23
C ASN A 43 65.12 20.39 66.71
N THR A 44 65.20 19.22 67.37
CA THR A 44 65.98 18.97 68.59
C THR A 44 66.42 20.15 69.49
N ALA A 45 65.98 20.11 70.74
CA ALA A 45 66.81 20.32 71.94
C ALA A 45 66.23 19.40 73.05
N ARG A 46 66.95 18.57 73.83
CA ARG A 46 68.25 18.67 74.54
C ARG A 46 68.30 19.75 75.62
N LEU A 47 68.21 19.29 76.88
CA LEU A 47 69.09 19.51 78.03
C LEU A 47 68.77 18.31 78.97
N ASN A 48 69.73 17.59 79.58
CA ASN A 48 70.62 17.97 80.68
C ASN A 48 69.81 18.43 81.92
N THR A 49 70.13 18.01 83.15
CA THR A 49 71.44 17.56 83.66
C THR A 49 71.40 16.20 84.38
N SER A 50 72.61 15.73 84.71
CA SER A 50 72.89 14.95 85.90
C SER A 50 72.30 15.59 87.16
N ASP A 51 72.05 14.80 88.20
CA ASP A 51 72.93 14.73 89.37
C ASP A 51 72.51 13.58 90.30
N ASP A 52 73.36 13.28 91.28
CA ASP A 52 73.14 12.51 92.50
C ASP A 52 72.21 11.29 92.46
N ALA A 53 72.82 10.13 92.18
CA ALA A 53 73.36 9.23 93.20
C ALA A 53 72.66 9.09 94.59
N VAL A 54 71.39 9.42 94.73
CA VAL A 54 70.50 8.71 95.66
C VAL A 54 69.96 7.52 94.87
N THR A 55 70.62 6.38 95.00
CA THR A 55 69.96 5.11 94.64
C THR A 55 68.66 5.05 95.43
N PRO A 56 67.47 5.06 94.79
CA PRO A 56 66.28 4.66 95.52
C PRO A 56 66.58 3.26 96.06
N PHE A 57 66.34 3.05 97.36
CA PHE A 57 66.63 1.78 98.02
C PHE A 57 65.59 0.76 97.53
N THR A 58 65.82 0.30 96.30
CA THR A 58 65.00 -0.58 95.48
C THR A 58 65.18 -1.96 96.05
N ILE A 59 64.46 -2.18 97.14
CA ILE A 59 64.31 -3.46 97.80
C ILE A 59 63.71 -4.39 96.76
N THR A 60 64.58 -5.18 96.12
CA THR A 60 64.23 -6.16 95.10
C THR A 60 63.33 -7.23 95.71
N ARG A 61 62.73 -8.07 94.87
CA ARG A 61 61.98 -9.22 95.38
C ARG A 61 62.89 -10.11 96.24
N GLU A 62 64.13 -10.30 95.81
CA GLU A 62 65.18 -10.97 96.54
C GLU A 62 65.46 -10.30 97.90
N ASP A 63 65.53 -8.97 97.98
CA ASP A 63 65.71 -8.27 99.27
C ASP A 63 64.52 -8.47 100.22
N VAL A 64 63.27 -8.42 99.71
CA VAL A 64 62.08 -8.73 100.52
C VAL A 64 62.13 -10.18 101.01
N ASP A 65 62.42 -11.14 100.14
CA ASP A 65 62.45 -12.56 100.48
C ASP A 65 63.63 -12.91 101.42
N VAL A 66 64.79 -12.26 101.28
CA VAL A 66 65.93 -12.35 102.22
C VAL A 66 65.57 -11.78 103.59
N ILE A 67 64.87 -10.64 103.63
CA ILE A 67 64.36 -10.07 104.87
C ILE A 67 63.39 -11.06 105.52
N LEU A 68 62.36 -11.53 104.80
CA LEU A 68 61.31 -12.42 105.32
C LEU A 68 61.85 -13.75 105.88
N ASN A 69 62.96 -14.28 105.35
CA ASN A 69 63.53 -15.57 105.76
C ASN A 69 64.56 -15.50 106.92
N LEU A 70 64.79 -14.33 107.54
CA LEU A 70 65.76 -14.15 108.63
C LEU A 70 65.38 -14.89 109.93
N LYS A 71 65.88 -16.12 110.09
CA LYS A 71 65.72 -16.92 111.33
C LYS A 71 66.61 -16.40 112.46
N MET A 72 65.99 -15.84 113.50
CA MET A 72 66.68 -15.25 114.66
C MET A 72 67.36 -16.30 115.53
N LYS A 73 68.70 -16.23 115.60
CA LYS A 73 69.54 -17.16 116.37
C LYS A 73 70.04 -16.47 117.64
N GLY A 74 69.88 -17.15 118.78
CA GLY A 74 70.46 -16.79 120.07
C GLY A 74 71.31 -17.94 120.61
N LYS A 75 72.25 -17.66 121.52
CA LYS A 75 73.27 -18.63 121.98
C LYS A 75 72.73 -19.75 122.89
N GLY A 76 71.44 -19.74 123.22
CA GLY A 76 70.75 -20.81 123.95
C GLY A 76 69.22 -20.62 123.97
N LYS A 77 68.49 -21.57 124.56
CA LYS A 77 67.01 -21.50 124.66
C LYS A 77 66.53 -20.23 125.38
N PHE A 78 67.27 -19.74 126.37
CA PHE A 78 66.90 -18.58 127.22
C PHE A 78 67.54 -17.24 126.80
N ASP A 79 68.25 -17.19 125.67
CA ASP A 79 68.73 -15.93 125.10
C ASP A 79 67.55 -15.18 124.44
N PHE A 80 66.86 -14.36 125.24
CA PHE A 80 65.72 -13.55 124.80
C PHE A 80 66.13 -12.16 124.33
N LYS A 81 67.12 -11.52 124.97
CA LYS A 81 67.52 -10.14 124.65
C LYS A 81 68.08 -10.02 123.23
N GLY A 82 69.01 -10.90 122.84
CA GLY A 82 69.58 -10.89 121.49
C GLY A 82 68.55 -11.13 120.38
N LYS A 83 67.50 -11.94 120.66
CA LYS A 83 66.38 -12.16 119.74
C LYS A 83 65.46 -10.93 119.64
N SER A 84 65.23 -10.21 120.75
CA SER A 84 64.39 -9.01 120.78
C SER A 84 65.00 -7.85 119.97
N GLU A 85 66.33 -7.70 119.99
CA GLU A 85 67.03 -6.68 119.20
C GLU A 85 67.01 -7.01 117.70
N GLN A 86 67.23 -8.29 117.33
CA GLN A 86 67.05 -8.78 115.95
C GLN A 86 65.62 -8.55 115.44
N MET A 87 64.60 -8.75 116.27
CA MET A 87 63.19 -8.51 115.93
C MET A 87 62.91 -7.02 115.63
N MET A 88 63.45 -6.09 116.41
CA MET A 88 63.21 -4.65 116.15
C MET A 88 63.87 -4.16 114.86
N ASP A 89 65.07 -4.64 114.51
CA ASP A 89 65.70 -4.26 113.25
C ASP A 89 65.01 -4.91 112.02
N TYR A 90 64.53 -6.15 112.17
CA TYR A 90 63.69 -6.81 111.17
C TYR A 90 62.39 -6.04 110.89
N ILE A 91 61.68 -5.61 111.95
CA ILE A 91 60.47 -4.76 111.82
C ILE A 91 60.81 -3.40 111.19
N ARG A 92 61.96 -2.80 111.52
CA ARG A 92 62.41 -1.54 110.92
C ARG A 92 62.64 -1.68 109.41
N LYS A 93 63.28 -2.78 108.98
CA LYS A 93 63.52 -3.11 107.56
C LYS A 93 62.20 -3.33 106.82
N LEU A 94 61.30 -4.17 107.33
CA LEU A 94 59.96 -4.36 106.72
C LEU A 94 59.18 -3.05 106.57
N ARG A 95 59.23 -2.16 107.57
CA ARG A 95 58.60 -0.82 107.48
C ARG A 95 59.24 0.11 106.45
N ALA A 96 60.50 -0.12 106.06
CA ALA A 96 61.12 0.57 104.93
C ALA A 96 60.63 -0.01 103.59
N CYS A 97 60.58 -1.35 103.45
CA CYS A 97 60.00 -2.04 102.29
C CYS A 97 58.61 -1.51 101.95
N ILE A 98 57.72 -1.50 102.95
CA ILE A 98 56.31 -1.12 102.77
C ILE A 98 56.18 0.32 102.24
N ARG A 99 56.94 1.29 102.76
CA ARG A 99 56.86 2.69 102.30
C ARG A 99 57.36 2.88 100.87
N VAL A 100 58.46 2.22 100.49
CA VAL A 100 58.98 2.29 99.11
C VAL A 100 57.97 1.70 98.12
N LEU A 101 57.36 0.57 98.48
CA LEU A 101 56.31 -0.06 97.68
C LEU A 101 55.08 0.83 97.55
N GLN A 102 54.57 1.40 98.65
CA GLN A 102 53.44 2.35 98.63
C GLN A 102 53.71 3.57 97.75
N GLN A 103 54.90 4.16 97.83
CA GLN A 103 55.25 5.32 96.98
C GLN A 103 55.36 4.94 95.49
N SER A 104 55.81 3.72 95.18
CA SER A 104 55.80 3.21 93.80
C SER A 104 54.39 2.93 93.27
N GLU A 105 53.48 2.46 94.14
CA GLU A 105 52.06 2.22 93.83
C GLU A 105 51.32 3.54 93.54
N GLU A 106 51.51 4.56 94.39
CA GLU A 106 50.95 5.91 94.17
C GLU A 106 51.44 6.52 92.85
N THR A 107 52.73 6.38 92.54
CA THR A 107 53.32 6.90 91.29
C THR A 107 52.73 6.18 90.07
N TYR A 108 52.66 4.86 90.10
CA TYR A 108 52.06 4.05 89.03
C TYR A 108 50.58 4.39 88.80
N ILE A 109 49.81 4.64 89.87
CA ILE A 109 48.40 5.05 89.77
C ILE A 109 48.27 6.43 89.09
N GLN A 110 49.15 7.38 89.41
CA GLN A 110 49.13 8.72 88.78
C GLN A 110 49.47 8.65 87.28
N GLU A 111 50.52 7.92 86.89
CA GLU A 111 50.88 7.74 85.48
C GLU A 111 49.76 7.03 84.70
N LYS A 112 49.22 5.94 85.25
CA LYS A 112 48.10 5.19 84.67
C LYS A 112 46.88 6.07 84.41
N ASN A 113 46.50 6.90 85.39
CA ASN A 113 45.34 7.79 85.27
C ASN A 113 45.57 8.85 84.18
N LYS A 114 46.76 9.48 84.15
CA LYS A 114 47.13 10.46 83.12
C LYS A 114 47.09 9.86 81.72
N THR A 115 47.64 8.65 81.52
CA THR A 115 47.58 7.96 80.22
C THR A 115 46.13 7.62 79.83
N TYR A 116 45.28 7.27 80.80
CA TYR A 116 43.86 6.97 80.55
C TYR A 116 43.07 8.23 80.12
N GLU A 117 43.34 9.38 80.74
CA GLU A 117 42.72 10.67 80.36
C GLU A 117 43.14 11.09 78.94
N GLN A 118 44.42 11.00 78.61
CA GLN A 118 44.93 11.30 77.26
C GLN A 118 44.29 10.39 76.19
N LEU A 119 44.20 9.09 76.46
CA LEU A 119 43.57 8.11 75.55
C LEU A 119 42.06 8.34 75.40
N LEU A 120 41.39 8.93 76.39
CA LEU A 120 39.98 9.32 76.30
C LEU A 120 39.78 10.58 75.43
N GLU A 121 40.75 11.50 75.41
CA GLU A 121 40.70 12.73 74.61
C GLU A 121 41.09 12.48 73.14
N GLU A 122 42.11 11.65 72.89
CA GLU A 122 42.42 11.13 71.54
C GLU A 122 41.25 10.33 70.96
N ARG A 123 40.59 9.49 71.77
CA ARG A 123 39.37 8.78 71.36
C ARG A 123 38.27 9.73 70.89
N LYS A 124 37.92 10.74 71.69
CA LYS A 124 36.84 11.70 71.36
C LYS A 124 37.14 12.50 70.10
N THR A 125 38.39 12.91 69.91
CA THR A 125 38.80 13.63 68.70
C THR A 125 38.77 12.73 67.47
N HIS A 126 39.18 11.46 67.60
CA HIS A 126 39.05 10.47 66.52
C HIS A 126 37.58 10.21 66.13
N GLU A 127 36.73 9.91 67.12
CA GLU A 127 35.28 9.66 66.93
C GLU A 127 34.59 10.85 66.22
N ALA A 128 34.91 12.10 66.61
CA ALA A 128 34.40 13.30 65.94
C ALA A 128 34.93 13.50 64.50
N THR A 129 36.18 13.09 64.20
CA THR A 129 36.71 13.12 62.83
C THR A 129 36.11 12.03 61.94
N GLU A 130 35.79 10.86 62.50
CA GLU A 130 35.16 9.76 61.78
C GLU A 130 33.72 10.12 61.37
N GLU A 131 32.95 10.72 62.28
CA GLU A 131 31.59 11.21 62.00
C GLU A 131 31.57 12.30 60.90
N LEU A 132 32.52 13.25 60.94
CA LEU A 132 32.66 14.29 59.92
C LEU A 132 33.06 13.73 58.55
N LEU A 133 33.95 12.73 58.50
CA LEU A 133 34.35 12.08 57.26
C LEU A 133 33.21 11.25 56.66
N LYS A 134 32.45 10.55 57.51
CA LYS A 134 31.27 9.78 57.10
C LYS A 134 30.19 10.67 56.48
N GLY A 135 29.87 11.81 57.09
CA GLY A 135 28.90 12.77 56.52
C GLY A 135 29.32 13.28 55.14
N LYS A 136 30.61 13.54 54.92
CA LYS A 136 31.14 13.94 53.59
C LYS A 136 31.15 12.79 52.58
N GLN A 137 31.32 11.55 53.02
CA GLN A 137 31.19 10.39 52.14
C GLN A 137 29.73 10.24 51.66
N GLU A 138 28.76 10.36 52.57
CA GLU A 138 27.33 10.27 52.23
C GLU A 138 26.89 11.41 51.27
N GLU A 139 27.41 12.63 51.44
CA GLU A 139 27.24 13.76 50.51
C GLU A 139 27.81 13.45 49.10
N LEU A 140 29.06 12.98 49.03
CA LEU A 140 29.73 12.63 47.77
C LEU A 140 29.07 11.43 47.05
N GLU A 141 28.56 10.44 47.78
CA GLU A 141 27.84 9.31 47.22
C GLU A 141 26.48 9.72 46.62
N MET A 142 25.77 10.66 47.27
CA MET A 142 24.54 11.25 46.74
C MET A 142 24.80 12.04 45.44
N ASP A 143 25.81 12.90 45.40
CA ASP A 143 26.15 13.67 44.19
C ASP A 143 26.61 12.77 43.04
N LEU A 144 27.40 11.74 43.35
CA LEU A 144 27.84 10.75 42.35
C LEU A 144 26.68 9.91 41.82
N LEU A 145 25.64 9.64 42.62
CA LEU A 145 24.38 9.05 42.16
C LEU A 145 23.57 10.01 41.27
N ASN A 146 23.47 11.28 41.66
CA ASN A 146 22.79 12.31 40.86
C ASN A 146 23.43 12.48 39.48
N VAL A 147 24.76 12.57 39.41
CA VAL A 147 25.51 12.65 38.14
C VAL A 147 25.29 11.41 37.27
N LYS A 148 25.36 10.20 37.85
CA LYS A 148 25.06 8.95 37.11
C LYS A 148 23.65 8.94 36.51
N ASN A 149 22.64 9.40 37.26
CA ASN A 149 21.27 9.48 36.79
C ASN A 149 21.10 10.47 35.63
N VAL A 150 21.80 11.62 35.68
CA VAL A 150 21.83 12.60 34.58
C VAL A 150 22.55 12.05 33.35
N CYS A 151 23.69 11.39 33.50
CA CYS A 151 24.39 10.72 32.40
C CYS A 151 23.50 9.69 31.71
N LYS A 152 22.87 8.78 32.46
CA LYS A 152 21.96 7.76 31.91
C LYS A 152 20.79 8.37 31.14
N MET A 153 20.18 9.44 31.66
CA MET A 153 19.10 10.16 30.96
C MET A 153 19.56 10.79 29.64
N LEU A 154 20.81 11.26 29.57
CA LEU A 154 21.40 11.83 28.35
C LEU A 154 21.78 10.74 27.34
N GLU A 155 22.28 9.59 27.80
CA GLU A 155 22.57 8.40 26.98
C GLU A 155 21.29 7.83 26.37
N GLU A 156 20.21 7.71 27.15
CA GLU A 156 18.88 7.29 26.66
C GLU A 156 18.34 8.25 25.59
N LYS A 157 18.41 9.57 25.83
CA LYS A 157 17.99 10.59 24.86
C LYS A 157 18.83 10.58 23.58
N LEU A 158 20.14 10.39 23.69
CA LEU A 158 21.04 10.27 22.55
C LEU A 158 20.72 9.02 21.72
N CYS A 159 20.47 7.89 22.38
CA CYS A 159 20.08 6.64 21.73
C CYS A 159 18.75 6.79 20.96
N MET A 160 17.74 7.43 21.56
CA MET A 160 16.47 7.74 20.89
C MET A 160 16.67 8.64 19.66
N ALA A 161 17.45 9.70 19.78
CA ALA A 161 17.73 10.63 18.67
C ALA A 161 18.50 9.95 17.51
N ASP A 162 19.46 9.06 17.82
CA ASP A 162 20.18 8.31 16.78
C ASP A 162 19.30 7.21 16.13
N ALA A 163 18.33 6.66 16.85
CA ALA A 163 17.35 5.73 16.29
C ALA A 163 16.37 6.46 15.34
N GLU A 164 15.83 7.61 15.76
CA GLU A 164 14.99 8.48 14.93
C GLU A 164 15.74 8.93 13.65
N ARG A 165 17.00 9.39 13.80
CA ARG A 165 17.86 9.79 12.68
C ARG A 165 18.11 8.64 11.69
N LYS A 166 18.28 7.40 12.16
CA LYS A 166 18.41 6.21 11.29
C LYS A 166 17.10 5.88 10.57
N SER A 167 15.96 5.98 11.26
CA SER A 167 14.65 5.76 10.65
C SER A 167 14.39 6.76 9.52
N LEU A 168 14.66 8.05 9.75
CA LEU A 168 14.49 9.11 8.75
C LEU A 168 15.44 8.96 7.55
N LEU A 169 16.68 8.47 7.78
CA LEU A 169 17.61 8.15 6.69
C LEU A 169 17.09 6.98 5.84
N SER A 170 16.62 5.90 6.45
CA SER A 170 16.06 4.76 5.72
C SER A 170 14.80 5.13 4.93
N GLU A 171 13.92 5.97 5.51
CA GLU A 171 12.76 6.50 4.79
C GLU A 171 13.17 7.41 3.62
N GLN A 172 14.23 8.22 3.78
CA GLN A 172 14.77 9.04 2.69
C GLN A 172 15.37 8.18 1.57
N GLU A 173 16.11 7.12 1.90
CA GLU A 173 16.68 6.17 0.94
C GLU A 173 15.58 5.44 0.15
N GLN A 174 14.53 4.96 0.83
CA GLN A 174 13.37 4.34 0.18
C GLN A 174 12.67 5.33 -0.77
N ARG A 175 12.36 6.56 -0.31
CA ARG A 175 11.74 7.59 -1.16
C ARG A 175 12.59 7.95 -2.38
N VAL A 176 13.93 7.87 -2.29
CA VAL A 176 14.83 8.07 -3.44
C VAL A 176 14.77 6.88 -4.40
N ALA A 177 14.68 5.64 -3.91
CA ALA A 177 14.49 4.46 -4.75
C ALA A 177 13.12 4.48 -5.47
N ASP A 178 12.04 4.83 -4.76
CA ASP A 178 10.70 4.98 -5.31
C ASP A 178 10.67 6.04 -6.43
N LEU A 179 11.32 7.19 -6.21
CA LEU A 179 11.46 8.23 -7.23
C LEU A 179 12.30 7.78 -8.43
N GLN A 180 13.32 6.93 -8.24
CA GLN A 180 14.09 6.37 -9.36
C GLN A 180 13.25 5.38 -10.18
N ALA A 181 12.47 4.51 -9.52
CA ALA A 181 11.54 3.59 -10.18
C ALA A 181 10.47 4.35 -10.99
N ALA A 182 9.82 5.36 -10.39
CA ALA A 182 8.84 6.19 -11.07
C ALA A 182 9.43 6.96 -12.27
N ASN A 183 10.67 7.44 -12.19
CA ASN A 183 11.33 8.07 -13.33
C ASN A 183 11.65 7.07 -14.46
N ALA A 184 11.99 5.82 -14.14
CA ALA A 184 12.18 4.77 -15.14
C ALA A 184 10.86 4.38 -15.83
N GLU A 185 9.76 4.30 -15.07
CA GLU A 185 8.41 4.07 -15.61
C GLU A 185 7.97 5.23 -16.53
N ILE A 186 8.14 6.49 -16.10
CA ILE A 186 7.88 7.68 -16.93
C ILE A 186 8.72 7.66 -18.21
N HIS A 187 9.96 7.18 -18.17
CA HIS A 187 10.79 7.02 -19.38
C HIS A 187 10.24 5.93 -20.32
N CYS A 188 9.74 4.81 -19.78
CA CYS A 188 9.11 3.76 -20.58
C CYS A 188 7.81 4.26 -21.25
N LEU A 189 6.94 4.91 -20.48
CA LEU A 189 5.68 5.49 -20.96
C LEU A 189 5.91 6.58 -22.02
N ARG A 190 6.98 7.39 -21.90
CA ARG A 190 7.37 8.34 -22.96
C ARG A 190 7.75 7.64 -24.26
N GLY A 191 8.51 6.54 -24.20
CA GLY A 191 8.82 5.73 -25.38
C GLY A 191 7.57 5.21 -26.08
N GLN A 192 6.63 4.65 -25.31
CA GLN A 192 5.33 4.19 -25.84
C GLN A 192 4.51 5.33 -26.47
N LEU A 193 4.49 6.52 -25.84
CA LEU A 193 3.82 7.71 -26.40
C LEU A 193 4.46 8.19 -27.70
N ASP A 194 5.79 8.13 -27.83
CA ASP A 194 6.49 8.47 -29.07
C ASP A 194 6.26 7.44 -30.18
N ASP A 195 6.06 6.16 -29.85
CA ASP A 195 5.67 5.14 -30.82
C ASP A 195 4.21 5.31 -31.28
N TYR A 196 3.26 5.50 -30.36
CA TYR A 196 1.87 5.82 -30.72
C TYR A 196 1.76 7.13 -31.53
N ARG A 197 2.62 8.13 -31.30
CA ARG A 197 2.70 9.34 -32.14
C ARG A 197 3.04 9.01 -33.60
N LYS A 198 3.99 8.10 -33.85
CA LYS A 198 4.37 7.66 -35.21
C LYS A 198 3.24 6.87 -35.89
N GLU A 199 2.52 6.04 -35.14
CA GLU A 199 1.35 5.31 -35.65
C GLU A 199 0.24 6.30 -36.05
N ILE A 200 -0.05 7.30 -35.22
CA ILE A 200 -1.01 8.37 -35.52
C ILE A 200 -0.55 9.21 -36.72
N GLU A 201 0.73 9.53 -36.84
CA GLU A 201 1.28 10.28 -37.98
C GLU A 201 1.12 9.49 -39.29
N SER A 202 1.48 8.20 -39.32
CA SER A 202 1.27 7.34 -40.49
C SER A 202 -0.21 7.09 -40.83
N ALA A 203 -1.08 7.00 -39.81
CA ALA A 203 -2.53 6.93 -40.03
C ALA A 203 -3.07 8.23 -40.67
N ASN A 204 -2.57 9.39 -40.26
CA ASN A 204 -2.94 10.68 -40.87
C ASN A 204 -2.45 10.78 -42.32
N GLU A 205 -1.23 10.31 -42.65
CA GLU A 205 -0.76 10.22 -44.04
C GLU A 205 -1.69 9.38 -44.91
N GLN A 206 -2.16 8.24 -44.40
CA GLN A 206 -3.13 7.38 -45.09
C GLN A 206 -4.48 8.07 -45.28
N VAL A 207 -4.97 8.81 -44.28
CA VAL A 207 -6.20 9.61 -44.38
C VAL A 207 -6.07 10.70 -45.44
N VAL A 208 -4.93 11.41 -45.51
CA VAL A 208 -4.68 12.43 -46.55
C VAL A 208 -4.66 11.80 -47.95
N ALA A 209 -4.00 10.64 -48.13
CA ALA A 209 -4.02 9.91 -49.40
C ALA A 209 -5.45 9.48 -49.81
N LEU A 210 -6.26 8.99 -48.87
CA LEU A 210 -7.66 8.64 -49.10
C LEU A 210 -8.54 9.87 -49.41
N GLN A 211 -8.26 11.02 -48.81
CA GLN A 211 -8.93 12.29 -49.14
C GLN A 211 -8.60 12.73 -50.58
N GLU A 212 -7.34 12.60 -51.02
CA GLU A 212 -6.97 12.95 -52.39
C GLU A 212 -7.63 12.01 -53.42
N ILE A 213 -7.68 10.71 -53.13
CA ILE A 213 -8.41 9.72 -53.95
C ILE A 213 -9.89 10.08 -54.04
N ASN A 214 -10.54 10.40 -52.91
CA ASN A 214 -11.94 10.82 -52.89
C ASN A 214 -12.18 12.11 -53.69
N LYS A 215 -11.27 13.10 -53.62
CA LYS A 215 -11.35 14.32 -54.42
C LYS A 215 -11.30 14.01 -55.92
N ARG A 216 -10.35 13.17 -56.36
CA ARG A 216 -10.26 12.73 -57.77
C ARG A 216 -11.52 11.97 -58.23
N LEU A 217 -12.14 11.17 -57.35
CA LEU A 217 -13.42 10.49 -57.63
C LEU A 217 -14.60 11.48 -57.71
N GLN A 218 -14.62 12.55 -56.92
CA GLN A 218 -15.62 13.61 -57.02
C GLN A 218 -15.47 14.41 -58.33
N GLU A 219 -14.25 14.77 -58.71
CA GLU A 219 -13.93 15.45 -59.98
C GLU A 219 -14.33 14.59 -61.20
N TYR A 220 -14.10 13.28 -61.12
CA TYR A 220 -14.53 12.31 -62.15
C TYR A 220 -16.07 12.20 -62.23
N ASN A 221 -16.76 12.09 -61.09
CA ASN A 221 -18.23 12.05 -61.06
C ASN A 221 -18.87 13.35 -61.60
N ALA A 222 -18.32 14.52 -61.26
CA ALA A 222 -18.75 15.79 -61.83
C ALA A 222 -18.56 15.82 -63.36
N SER A 223 -17.43 15.31 -63.85
CA SER A 223 -17.16 15.19 -65.29
C SER A 223 -18.17 14.28 -66.01
N LEU A 224 -18.55 13.15 -65.39
CA LEU A 224 -19.61 12.26 -65.90
C LEU A 224 -21.00 12.94 -65.89
N GLN A 225 -21.32 13.72 -64.86
CA GLN A 225 -22.57 14.49 -64.80
C GLN A 225 -22.64 15.54 -65.91
N MET A 226 -21.56 16.29 -66.16
CA MET A 226 -21.49 17.24 -67.28
C MET A 226 -21.63 16.56 -68.65
N TYR A 227 -20.99 15.39 -68.83
CA TYR A 227 -21.13 14.59 -70.05
C TYR A 227 -22.57 14.11 -70.27
N ASN A 228 -23.21 13.57 -69.23
CA ASN A 228 -24.61 13.12 -69.29
C ASN A 228 -25.57 14.29 -69.58
N SER A 229 -25.35 15.46 -68.95
CA SER A 229 -26.13 16.67 -69.23
C SER A 229 -25.97 17.12 -70.68
N LYS A 230 -24.77 17.03 -71.25
CA LYS A 230 -24.55 17.35 -72.67
C LYS A 230 -25.25 16.35 -73.60
N MET A 231 -25.15 15.05 -73.32
CA MET A 231 -25.85 14.01 -74.10
C MET A 231 -27.37 14.23 -74.07
N GLN A 232 -27.93 14.73 -72.96
CA GLN A 232 -29.35 15.10 -72.88
C GLN A 232 -29.69 16.35 -73.71
N THR A 233 -28.86 17.40 -73.72
CA THR A 233 -29.08 18.58 -74.59
C THR A 233 -28.94 18.25 -76.07
N ASP A 234 -27.95 17.44 -76.44
CA ASP A 234 -27.71 17.02 -77.82
C ASP A 234 -28.88 16.15 -78.34
N ALA A 235 -29.42 15.26 -77.49
CA ALA A 235 -30.63 14.48 -77.79
C ALA A 235 -31.89 15.35 -77.93
N ALA A 236 -32.06 16.38 -77.08
CA ALA A 236 -33.18 17.31 -77.17
C ALA A 236 -33.13 18.15 -78.46
N ALA A 237 -31.95 18.64 -78.85
CA ALA A 237 -31.74 19.37 -80.10
C ALA A 237 -32.01 18.47 -81.34
N ALA A 238 -31.62 17.20 -81.29
CA ALA A 238 -31.95 16.23 -82.32
C ALA A 238 -33.48 16.01 -82.44
N ALA A 239 -34.19 15.89 -81.30
CA ALA A 239 -35.65 15.74 -81.29
C ALA A 239 -36.37 16.98 -81.85
N GLU A 240 -35.91 18.20 -81.52
CA GLU A 240 -36.46 19.44 -82.09
C GLU A 240 -36.23 19.50 -83.62
N THR A 241 -35.05 19.07 -84.08
CA THR A 241 -34.70 19.02 -85.51
C THR A 241 -35.59 18.01 -86.26
N ILE A 242 -35.85 16.84 -85.68
CA ILE A 242 -36.79 15.84 -86.22
C ILE A 242 -38.20 16.42 -86.31
N SER A 243 -38.66 17.15 -85.29
CA SER A 243 -39.98 17.80 -85.26
C SER A 243 -40.12 18.87 -86.37
N LYS A 244 -39.07 19.68 -86.60
CA LYS A 244 -39.01 20.65 -87.72
C LYS A 244 -39.13 19.94 -89.08
N ILE A 245 -38.34 18.89 -89.30
CA ILE A 245 -38.38 18.09 -90.54
C ILE A 245 -39.74 17.41 -90.73
N GLN A 246 -40.39 16.93 -89.66
CA GLN A 246 -41.75 16.38 -89.73
C GLN A 246 -42.79 17.44 -90.12
N LYS A 247 -42.66 18.67 -89.60
CA LYS A 247 -43.54 19.79 -89.95
C LYS A 247 -43.36 20.22 -91.41
N GLU A 248 -42.11 20.37 -91.87
CA GLU A 248 -41.78 20.65 -93.27
C GLU A 248 -42.31 19.56 -94.21
N LYS A 249 -42.14 18.28 -93.83
CA LYS A 249 -42.70 17.13 -94.55
C LYS A 249 -44.23 17.19 -94.63
N SER A 250 -44.92 17.59 -93.57
CA SER A 250 -46.39 17.74 -93.60
C SER A 250 -46.82 18.85 -94.57
N SER A 251 -46.19 20.02 -94.52
CA SER A 251 -46.46 21.13 -95.44
C SER A 251 -46.16 20.76 -96.90
N MET A 252 -45.07 20.02 -97.17
CA MET A 252 -44.78 19.51 -98.52
C MET A 252 -45.82 18.48 -99.00
N MET A 253 -46.40 17.65 -98.12
CA MET A 253 -47.48 16.73 -98.50
C MET A 253 -48.80 17.47 -98.77
N GLU A 254 -49.12 18.52 -98.02
CA GLU A 254 -50.26 19.39 -98.30
C GLU A 254 -50.09 20.13 -99.64
N ALA A 255 -48.90 20.68 -99.90
CA ALA A 255 -48.56 21.32 -101.17
C ALA A 255 -48.63 20.35 -102.35
N LEU A 256 -48.12 19.12 -102.22
CA LEU A 256 -48.24 18.07 -103.23
C LEU A 256 -49.70 17.65 -103.47
N SER A 257 -50.52 17.57 -102.41
CA SER A 257 -51.96 17.28 -102.53
C SER A 257 -52.68 18.40 -103.29
N SER A 258 -52.39 19.65 -102.97
CA SER A 258 -52.91 20.82 -103.68
C SER A 258 -52.49 20.83 -105.15
N LEU A 259 -51.19 20.63 -105.44
CA LEU A 259 -50.66 20.60 -106.81
C LEU A 259 -51.26 19.46 -107.64
N LYS A 260 -51.50 18.30 -107.02
CA LYS A 260 -52.20 17.16 -107.65
C LYS A 260 -53.66 17.50 -107.96
N GLY A 261 -54.35 18.23 -107.09
CA GLY A 261 -55.69 18.79 -107.35
C GLY A 261 -55.70 19.74 -108.54
N HIS A 262 -54.76 20.69 -108.61
CA HIS A 262 -54.60 21.59 -109.75
C HIS A 262 -54.31 20.83 -111.06
N SER A 263 -53.49 19.77 -111.00
CA SER A 263 -53.21 18.93 -112.18
C SER A 263 -54.43 18.17 -112.70
N VAL A 264 -55.36 17.77 -111.83
CA VAL A 264 -56.64 17.15 -112.24
C VAL A 264 -57.54 18.21 -112.89
N ALA A 265 -57.67 19.38 -112.27
CA ALA A 265 -58.46 20.48 -112.82
C ALA A 265 -57.97 20.95 -114.21
N LEU A 266 -56.66 21.07 -114.41
CA LEU A 266 -56.10 21.37 -115.74
C LEU A 266 -56.36 20.25 -116.76
N GLN A 267 -56.30 18.98 -116.34
CA GLN A 267 -56.56 17.84 -117.23
C GLN A 267 -58.02 17.82 -117.72
N GLU A 268 -58.96 18.23 -116.86
CA GLU A 268 -60.38 18.33 -117.17
C GLU A 268 -60.69 19.53 -118.08
N GLN A 269 -60.11 20.70 -117.80
CA GLN A 269 -60.15 21.87 -118.70
C GLN A 269 -59.56 21.57 -120.08
N LEU A 270 -58.44 20.84 -120.14
CA LEU A 270 -57.81 20.41 -121.40
C LEU A 270 -58.68 19.45 -122.21
N ASN A 271 -59.54 18.66 -121.56
CA ASN A 271 -60.47 17.78 -122.25
C ASN A 271 -61.66 18.56 -122.81
N GLN A 272 -62.28 19.44 -122.01
CA GLN A 272 -63.36 20.33 -122.47
C GLN A 272 -62.92 21.22 -123.66
N ALA A 273 -61.69 21.75 -123.62
CA ALA A 273 -61.13 22.54 -124.71
C ALA A 273 -60.97 21.74 -126.03
N LYS A 274 -60.67 20.44 -125.96
CA LYS A 274 -60.54 19.58 -127.16
C LYS A 274 -61.91 19.30 -127.79
N GLU A 275 -62.93 19.06 -126.99
CA GLU A 275 -64.30 18.82 -127.47
C GLU A 275 -64.85 20.07 -128.18
N SER A 276 -64.74 21.24 -127.53
CA SER A 276 -65.15 22.52 -128.13
C SER A 276 -64.39 22.85 -129.44
N MET A 277 -63.09 22.54 -129.51
CA MET A 277 -62.31 22.76 -130.74
C MET A 277 -62.75 21.84 -131.89
N LEU A 278 -63.24 20.63 -131.59
CA LEU A 278 -63.72 19.68 -132.60
C LEU A 278 -65.03 20.15 -133.26
N GLU A 279 -65.96 20.71 -132.47
CA GLU A 279 -67.18 21.32 -133.00
C GLU A 279 -66.88 22.55 -133.86
N GLY A 280 -65.97 23.43 -133.41
CA GLY A 280 -65.57 24.63 -134.14
C GLY A 280 -64.95 24.35 -135.52
N VAL A 281 -64.23 23.23 -135.68
CA VAL A 281 -63.70 22.80 -137.00
C VAL A 281 -64.82 22.41 -137.96
N ASN A 282 -65.87 21.72 -137.47
CA ASN A 282 -67.00 21.32 -138.30
C ASN A 282 -67.85 22.53 -138.74
N GLN A 283 -68.10 23.50 -137.84
CA GLN A 283 -68.81 24.73 -138.20
C GLN A 283 -68.00 25.62 -139.17
N ARG A 284 -66.69 25.78 -138.96
CA ARG A 284 -65.83 26.58 -139.85
C ARG A 284 -65.85 26.07 -141.30
N LYS A 285 -66.02 24.77 -141.52
CA LYS A 285 -66.09 24.19 -142.87
C LYS A 285 -67.36 24.58 -143.63
N LEU A 286 -68.50 24.73 -142.94
CA LEU A 286 -69.76 25.17 -143.56
C LEU A 286 -69.74 26.67 -143.89
N LEU A 287 -69.12 27.49 -143.03
CA LEU A 287 -69.09 28.95 -143.20
C LEU A 287 -68.14 29.44 -144.31
N MET A 288 -67.16 28.62 -144.74
CA MET A 288 -66.29 28.99 -145.86
C MET A 288 -67.03 29.03 -147.21
N ASP A 289 -67.99 28.14 -147.44
CA ASP A 289 -68.81 28.12 -148.66
C ASP A 289 -69.82 29.30 -148.74
N GLU A 290 -70.01 30.01 -147.62
CA GLU A 290 -70.91 31.18 -147.51
C GLU A 290 -70.13 32.51 -147.55
N GLN A 291 -68.92 32.56 -146.98
CA GLN A 291 -68.12 33.79 -146.89
C GLN A 291 -67.74 34.39 -148.26
N GLU A 292 -67.56 33.57 -149.30
CA GLU A 292 -67.19 34.05 -150.64
C GLU A 292 -68.34 34.83 -151.34
N LYS A 293 -69.59 34.71 -150.86
CA LYS A 293 -70.73 35.49 -151.37
C LYS A 293 -70.89 36.88 -150.73
N LEU A 294 -70.35 37.08 -149.52
CA LEU A 294 -70.58 38.30 -148.72
C LEU A 294 -69.43 39.33 -148.77
N HIS A 295 -68.25 38.95 -149.28
CA HIS A 295 -67.06 39.83 -149.32
C HIS A 295 -67.14 41.03 -150.30
N VAL A 296 -68.27 41.20 -150.99
CA VAL A 296 -68.49 42.30 -151.95
C VAL A 296 -68.95 43.60 -151.27
N GLU A 297 -69.70 43.53 -150.16
CA GLU A 297 -70.50 44.67 -149.68
C GLU A 297 -69.87 45.47 -148.52
N LEU A 298 -69.05 44.86 -147.66
CA LEU A 298 -68.65 45.42 -146.35
C LEU A 298 -67.48 46.43 -146.39
N ARG A 299 -67.41 47.34 -147.37
CA ARG A 299 -66.23 48.20 -147.62
C ARG A 299 -66.43 49.70 -147.35
N HIS A 300 -67.21 50.11 -146.33
CA HIS A 300 -67.74 51.49 -146.25
C HIS A 300 -67.58 52.34 -144.96
N ALA A 301 -67.22 51.81 -143.78
CA ALA A 301 -67.03 52.63 -142.54
C ALA A 301 -66.03 51.97 -141.55
N ILE A 302 -65.01 52.58 -140.90
CA ILE A 302 -64.41 53.94 -140.79
C ILE A 302 -64.83 54.86 -139.59
N GLU A 303 -63.84 55.13 -138.69
CA GLU A 303 -63.57 56.28 -137.75
C GLU A 303 -64.00 56.40 -136.24
N THR A 304 -63.10 56.93 -135.36
CA THR A 304 -63.23 57.70 -134.04
C THR A 304 -62.43 57.32 -132.73
N GLU A 305 -62.68 57.96 -131.53
CA GLU A 305 -61.67 58.61 -130.59
C GLU A 305 -62.09 58.66 -129.04
N LYS A 306 -61.45 59.15 -127.91
CA LYS A 306 -60.11 59.69 -127.40
C LYS A 306 -60.03 59.97 -125.82
N GLN A 307 -58.80 59.95 -125.19
CA GLN A 307 -58.15 60.83 -124.10
C GLN A 307 -58.38 60.92 -122.51
N GLN A 308 -57.25 60.95 -121.69
CA GLN A 308 -56.72 61.77 -120.47
C GLN A 308 -57.37 61.93 -119.01
N ALA A 309 -56.81 62.53 -117.87
CA ALA A 309 -55.49 62.63 -117.09
C ALA A 309 -55.49 63.58 -115.76
N ALA A 310 -54.72 63.38 -114.61
CA ALA A 310 -54.59 64.32 -113.37
C ALA A 310 -53.46 64.07 -112.22
N GLN A 311 -53.34 64.90 -111.10
CA GLN A 311 -52.29 65.03 -109.95
C GLN A 311 -52.84 65.66 -108.57
N LEU A 312 -52.27 66.01 -107.35
CA LEU A 312 -51.04 65.98 -106.38
C LEU A 312 -51.47 66.56 -104.91
N GLU A 313 -50.84 66.87 -103.71
CA GLU A 313 -49.53 66.93 -102.88
C GLU A 313 -49.82 66.97 -101.28
N SER A 314 -49.15 67.42 -100.12
CA SER A 314 -47.93 68.19 -99.56
C SER A 314 -47.65 68.02 -97.96
N LEU A 315 -46.81 68.84 -97.20
CA LEU A 315 -46.25 68.60 -95.77
C LEU A 315 -45.67 69.83 -94.86
N SER A 316 -45.38 69.75 -93.49
CA SER A 316 -44.28 70.47 -92.63
C SER A 316 -44.34 70.50 -91.02
N ALA A 317 -43.30 71.00 -90.22
CA ALA A 317 -43.17 70.99 -88.68
C ALA A 317 -42.07 71.89 -87.89
N GLU A 318 -42.14 71.98 -86.51
CA GLU A 318 -41.14 72.14 -85.33
C GLU A 318 -40.38 73.42 -84.71
N LEU A 319 -40.24 73.46 -83.32
CA LEU A 319 -39.24 74.04 -82.31
C LEU A 319 -39.13 75.54 -81.72
N GLU A 320 -38.27 75.81 -80.68
CA GLU A 320 -38.29 76.86 -79.55
C GLU A 320 -37.18 78.03 -79.59
N VAL A 321 -36.71 78.90 -78.61
CA VAL A 321 -36.47 78.93 -77.10
C VAL A 321 -36.14 80.34 -76.41
N TYR A 322 -36.35 80.51 -75.06
CA TYR A 322 -35.54 81.25 -73.97
C TYR A 322 -35.69 82.75 -73.44
N LYS A 323 -35.79 82.92 -72.07
CA LYS A 323 -35.28 83.92 -71.03
C LYS A 323 -35.54 85.48 -70.91
N GLU A 324 -35.76 85.98 -69.66
CA GLU A 324 -34.84 86.85 -68.80
C GLU A 324 -35.56 87.75 -67.70
N SER A 325 -34.88 88.14 -66.58
CA SER A 325 -35.02 89.41 -65.77
C SER A 325 -34.62 89.30 -64.27
N SER A 326 -34.05 90.38 -63.67
CA SER A 326 -33.56 90.49 -62.26
C SER A 326 -33.35 91.98 -61.86
N ARG A 327 -32.85 92.47 -60.70
CA ARG A 327 -32.14 91.95 -59.48
C ARG A 327 -32.26 92.94 -58.29
N ILE A 328 -32.38 92.47 -57.04
CA ILE A 328 -32.20 93.22 -55.75
C ILE A 328 -31.84 92.18 -54.62
N SER A 329 -31.34 92.43 -53.40
CA SER A 329 -31.11 93.62 -52.53
C SER A 329 -29.62 93.80 -52.12
N ALA A 330 -29.26 94.52 -51.04
CA ALA A 330 -27.84 94.76 -50.65
C ALA A 330 -27.45 95.07 -49.16
N VAL A 331 -28.33 94.99 -48.14
CA VAL A 331 -27.93 95.33 -46.73
C VAL A 331 -27.94 94.13 -45.76
N GLU A 332 -28.87 93.18 -45.92
CA GLU A 332 -28.91 91.96 -45.08
C GLU A 332 -27.67 91.07 -45.27
N LEU A 333 -27.00 91.19 -46.41
CA LEU A 333 -25.95 90.27 -46.88
C LEU A 333 -24.66 90.32 -46.04
N ASP A 334 -24.43 91.38 -45.25
CA ASP A 334 -23.22 91.52 -44.41
C ASP A 334 -23.42 90.98 -42.98
N ILE A 335 -24.63 91.21 -42.43
CA ILE A 335 -25.08 90.59 -41.16
C ILE A 335 -25.26 89.08 -41.36
N LEU A 336 -25.79 88.65 -42.51
CA LEU A 336 -25.87 87.23 -42.86
C LEU A 336 -24.47 86.61 -43.06
N LYS A 337 -23.49 87.33 -43.61
CA LYS A 337 -22.10 86.83 -43.72
C LYS A 337 -21.45 86.60 -42.36
N THR A 338 -21.46 87.59 -41.49
CA THR A 338 -20.86 87.46 -40.14
C THR A 338 -21.56 86.42 -39.28
N LYS A 339 -22.88 86.24 -39.47
CA LYS A 339 -23.60 85.11 -38.85
C LYS A 339 -23.28 83.76 -39.51
N SER A 340 -23.05 83.72 -40.82
CA SER A 340 -22.62 82.50 -41.55
C SER A 340 -21.26 82.03 -41.03
N THR A 341 -20.26 82.91 -40.98
CA THR A 341 -18.90 82.52 -40.56
C THR A 341 -18.87 81.96 -39.14
N LEU A 342 -19.61 82.55 -38.20
CA LEU A 342 -19.70 82.02 -36.83
C LEU A 342 -20.45 80.69 -36.76
N LEU A 343 -21.52 80.51 -37.54
CA LEU A 343 -22.23 79.22 -37.62
C LEU A 343 -21.42 78.14 -38.37
N GLU A 344 -20.54 78.54 -39.29
CA GLU A 344 -19.64 77.63 -40.00
C GLU A 344 -18.47 77.20 -39.10
N GLU A 345 -17.92 78.11 -38.27
CA GLU A 345 -16.96 77.78 -37.21
C GLU A 345 -17.57 76.85 -36.14
N GLU A 346 -18.80 77.13 -35.69
CA GLU A 346 -19.53 76.27 -34.73
C GLU A 346 -19.85 74.90 -35.33
N LYS A 347 -20.33 74.86 -36.59
CA LYS A 347 -20.57 73.62 -37.35
C LYS A 347 -19.29 72.80 -37.52
N ASP A 348 -18.17 73.42 -37.84
CA ASP A 348 -16.90 72.71 -38.07
C ASP A 348 -16.26 72.25 -36.75
N ALA A 349 -16.54 72.92 -35.62
CA ALA A 349 -16.25 72.41 -34.29
C ALA A 349 -17.10 71.17 -33.94
N GLN A 350 -18.43 71.26 -34.12
CA GLN A 350 -19.34 70.11 -33.92
C GLN A 350 -19.02 68.94 -34.86
N ALA A 351 -18.57 69.21 -36.09
CA ALA A 351 -18.13 68.18 -37.03
C ALA A 351 -16.89 67.43 -36.54
N LYS A 352 -15.92 68.12 -35.91
CA LYS A 352 -14.75 67.49 -35.28
C LYS A 352 -15.15 66.62 -34.10
N GLU A 353 -15.98 67.15 -33.20
CA GLU A 353 -16.48 66.40 -32.03
C GLU A 353 -17.26 65.14 -32.47
N LEU A 354 -18.10 65.25 -33.51
CA LEU A 354 -18.77 64.12 -34.13
C LEU A 354 -17.81 63.10 -34.76
N THR A 355 -16.66 63.52 -35.32
CA THR A 355 -15.65 62.56 -35.80
C THR A 355 -14.91 61.85 -34.67
N GLU A 356 -14.56 62.54 -33.58
CA GLU A 356 -13.94 61.90 -32.41
C GLU A 356 -14.90 60.93 -31.71
N LEU A 357 -16.17 61.31 -31.53
CA LEU A 357 -17.20 60.42 -30.99
C LEU A 357 -17.42 59.19 -31.88
N ARG A 358 -17.36 59.33 -33.21
CA ARG A 358 -17.45 58.19 -34.15
C ARG A 358 -16.25 57.24 -34.02
N GLU A 359 -15.03 57.77 -33.87
CA GLU A 359 -13.83 56.96 -33.69
C GLU A 359 -13.80 56.25 -32.31
N GLN A 360 -14.35 56.91 -31.27
CA GLN A 360 -14.58 56.31 -29.95
C GLN A 360 -15.64 55.20 -29.99
N ILE A 361 -16.79 55.41 -30.66
CA ILE A 361 -17.83 54.37 -30.84
C ILE A 361 -17.28 53.18 -31.63
N LYS A 362 -16.51 53.43 -32.70
CA LYS A 362 -15.85 52.39 -33.50
C LYS A 362 -14.86 51.57 -32.67
N THR A 363 -14.03 52.21 -31.85
CA THR A 363 -13.10 51.49 -30.96
C THR A 363 -13.79 50.78 -29.79
N ALA A 364 -14.92 51.29 -29.30
CA ALA A 364 -15.77 50.59 -28.33
C ALA A 364 -16.44 49.35 -28.94
N ASN A 365 -17.03 49.47 -30.13
CA ASN A 365 -17.64 48.34 -30.85
C ASN A 365 -16.63 47.23 -31.17
N ASN A 366 -15.41 47.59 -31.61
CA ASN A 366 -14.35 46.61 -31.82
C ASN A 366 -13.99 45.85 -30.53
N ARG A 367 -13.94 46.55 -29.38
CA ARG A 367 -13.69 45.90 -28.08
C ARG A 367 -14.85 44.99 -27.65
N LEU A 368 -16.09 45.40 -27.89
CA LEU A 368 -17.28 44.58 -27.63
C LEU A 368 -17.25 43.30 -28.47
N GLN A 369 -17.02 43.41 -29.78
CA GLN A 369 -16.93 42.27 -30.69
C GLN A 369 -15.81 41.29 -30.30
N MET A 370 -14.65 41.78 -29.85
CA MET A 370 -13.59 40.92 -29.32
C MET A 370 -14.03 40.20 -28.04
N ALA A 371 -14.68 40.89 -27.10
CA ALA A 371 -15.18 40.28 -25.86
C ALA A 371 -16.28 39.23 -26.13
N GLU A 372 -17.22 39.51 -27.03
CA GLU A 372 -18.24 38.56 -27.50
C GLU A 372 -17.60 37.30 -28.10
N THR A 373 -16.57 37.46 -28.94
CA THR A 373 -15.81 36.35 -29.52
C THR A 373 -15.13 35.51 -28.43
N THR A 374 -14.51 36.14 -27.42
CA THR A 374 -13.89 35.44 -26.28
C THR A 374 -14.92 34.70 -25.43
N VAL A 375 -16.11 35.27 -25.20
CA VAL A 375 -17.21 34.58 -24.48
C VAL A 375 -17.68 33.34 -25.24
N VAL A 376 -17.87 33.42 -26.55
CA VAL A 376 -18.23 32.26 -27.39
C VAL A 376 -17.13 31.20 -27.36
N GLN A 377 -15.85 31.59 -27.41
CA GLN A 377 -14.74 30.64 -27.32
C GLN A 377 -14.74 29.90 -25.97
N HIS A 378 -14.86 30.60 -24.85
CA HIS A 378 -14.93 29.97 -23.53
C HIS A 378 -16.19 29.11 -23.32
N GLN A 379 -17.31 29.45 -23.97
CA GLN A 379 -18.51 28.60 -23.98
C GLN A 379 -18.27 27.28 -24.73
N ASN A 380 -17.54 27.31 -25.86
CA ASN A 380 -17.16 26.10 -26.60
C ASN A 380 -16.16 25.25 -25.81
N GLU A 381 -15.12 25.86 -25.24
CA GLU A 381 -14.13 25.19 -24.37
C GLU A 381 -14.82 24.53 -23.16
N GLY A 382 -15.77 25.21 -22.52
CA GLY A 382 -16.55 24.65 -21.42
C GLY A 382 -17.50 23.53 -21.84
N ALA A 383 -18.05 23.56 -23.05
CA ALA A 383 -18.88 22.48 -23.61
C ALA A 383 -18.04 21.24 -23.94
N GLU A 384 -16.85 21.40 -24.51
CA GLU A 384 -15.88 20.33 -24.77
C GLU A 384 -15.40 19.68 -23.47
N GLN A 385 -14.98 20.49 -22.49
CA GLN A 385 -14.61 19.99 -21.15
C GLN A 385 -15.74 19.21 -20.47
N LYS A 386 -16.99 19.66 -20.62
CA LYS A 386 -18.17 18.95 -20.10
C LYS A 386 -18.41 17.61 -20.81
N ALA A 387 -18.20 17.54 -22.14
CA ALA A 387 -18.32 16.30 -22.89
C ALA A 387 -17.23 15.28 -22.48
N ILE A 388 -15.99 15.73 -22.33
CA ILE A 388 -14.87 14.92 -21.82
C ILE A 388 -15.17 14.41 -20.40
N LEU A 389 -15.71 15.27 -19.52
CA LEU A 389 -16.05 14.88 -18.15
C LEU A 389 -17.15 13.81 -18.10
N GLU A 390 -18.13 13.84 -19.00
CA GLU A 390 -19.18 12.82 -19.07
C GLU A 390 -18.68 11.48 -19.66
N ASP A 391 -17.82 11.53 -20.67
CA ASP A 391 -17.10 10.37 -21.21
C ASP A 391 -16.20 9.70 -20.13
N LEU A 392 -15.48 10.49 -19.34
CA LEU A 392 -14.67 10.00 -18.22
C LEU A 392 -15.51 9.35 -17.11
N LYS A 393 -16.71 9.86 -16.80
CA LYS A 393 -17.65 9.19 -15.88
C LYS A 393 -18.09 7.83 -16.40
N CYS A 394 -18.45 7.74 -17.69
CA CYS A 394 -18.88 6.48 -18.30
C CYS A 394 -17.75 5.44 -18.22
N LYS A 395 -16.52 5.83 -18.60
CA LYS A 395 -15.32 4.98 -18.51
C LYS A 395 -14.98 4.57 -17.09
N LEU A 396 -15.19 5.45 -16.09
CA LEU A 396 -15.02 5.13 -14.68
C LEU A 396 -16.06 4.08 -14.23
N PHE A 397 -17.33 4.26 -14.54
CA PHE A 397 -18.40 3.31 -14.21
C PHE A 397 -18.16 1.93 -14.85
N GLU A 398 -17.74 1.88 -16.11
CA GLU A 398 -17.34 0.65 -16.81
C GLU A 398 -16.09 -0.01 -16.21
N ALA A 399 -15.13 0.78 -15.70
CA ALA A 399 -13.95 0.26 -15.01
C ALA A 399 -14.33 -0.34 -13.65
N GLU A 400 -15.12 0.37 -12.83
CA GLU A 400 -15.64 -0.13 -11.56
C GLU A 400 -16.46 -1.42 -11.74
N GLN A 401 -17.33 -1.48 -12.76
CA GLN A 401 -18.11 -2.69 -13.02
C GLN A 401 -17.20 -3.88 -13.35
N ARG A 402 -16.20 -3.70 -14.20
CA ARG A 402 -15.21 -4.76 -14.51
C ARG A 402 -14.40 -5.19 -13.27
N VAL A 403 -14.13 -4.29 -12.33
CA VAL A 403 -13.50 -4.65 -11.04
C VAL A 403 -14.45 -5.47 -10.16
N ARG A 404 -15.73 -5.07 -10.06
CA ARG A 404 -16.77 -5.83 -9.31
C ARG A 404 -16.96 -7.24 -9.87
N ASP A 405 -17.15 -7.36 -11.18
CA ASP A 405 -17.31 -8.65 -11.88
C ASP A 405 -16.04 -9.52 -11.76
N GLY A 406 -14.87 -8.88 -11.83
CA GLY A 406 -13.56 -9.52 -11.68
C GLY A 406 -13.33 -10.11 -10.28
N ASP A 407 -13.73 -9.43 -9.20
CA ASP A 407 -13.59 -9.97 -7.84
C ASP A 407 -14.60 -11.11 -7.56
N ILE A 408 -15.81 -11.04 -8.12
CA ILE A 408 -16.76 -12.17 -8.08
C ILE A 408 -16.16 -13.40 -8.75
N LEU A 409 -15.60 -13.26 -9.96
CA LEU A 409 -14.94 -14.34 -10.67
C LEU A 409 -13.68 -14.84 -9.94
N ARG A 410 -12.88 -13.93 -9.35
CA ARG A 410 -11.72 -14.29 -8.51
C ARG A 410 -12.15 -15.21 -7.37
N ARG A 411 -13.18 -14.85 -6.60
CA ARG A 411 -13.67 -15.66 -5.46
C ARG A 411 -14.10 -17.06 -5.90
N GLN A 412 -14.76 -17.18 -7.06
CA GLN A 412 -15.19 -18.46 -7.62
C GLN A 412 -13.99 -19.33 -8.06
N LEU A 413 -13.08 -18.78 -8.87
CA LEU A 413 -11.88 -19.48 -9.34
C LEU A 413 -10.96 -19.88 -8.17
N HIS A 414 -10.77 -18.97 -7.20
CA HIS A 414 -9.99 -19.21 -6.00
C HIS A 414 -10.54 -20.37 -5.15
N ASN A 415 -11.86 -20.44 -4.98
CA ASN A 415 -12.49 -21.58 -4.31
C ASN A 415 -12.28 -22.88 -5.08
N THR A 416 -12.55 -22.88 -6.39
CA THR A 416 -12.39 -24.05 -7.26
C THR A 416 -10.96 -24.59 -7.25
N ILE A 417 -9.95 -23.72 -7.30
CA ILE A 417 -8.53 -24.09 -7.20
C ILE A 417 -8.21 -24.73 -5.84
N LEU A 418 -8.82 -24.26 -4.74
CA LEU A 418 -8.57 -24.80 -3.41
C LEU A 418 -9.30 -26.12 -3.14
N GLU A 419 -10.45 -26.35 -3.78
CA GLU A 419 -11.17 -27.64 -3.78
C GLU A 419 -10.43 -28.69 -4.62
N LEU A 420 -9.95 -28.31 -5.81
CA LEU A 420 -9.08 -29.16 -6.66
C LEU A 420 -7.74 -29.51 -5.99
N LYS A 421 -7.26 -28.66 -5.07
CA LYS A 421 -6.09 -28.93 -4.20
C LYS A 421 -6.42 -29.80 -2.97
N GLY A 422 -7.67 -30.21 -2.77
CA GLY A 422 -8.13 -30.96 -1.61
C GLY A 422 -8.54 -30.06 -0.43
N ASN A 423 -9.64 -30.46 0.22
CA ASN A 423 -10.23 -29.75 1.38
C ASN A 423 -9.48 -30.05 2.68
N VAL A 424 -8.92 -31.25 2.80
CA VAL A 424 -7.85 -31.57 3.76
C VAL A 424 -6.53 -31.56 3.00
N ARG A 425 -5.54 -30.87 3.57
CA ARG A 425 -4.13 -30.94 3.13
C ARG A 425 -3.19 -31.18 4.29
N VAL A 426 -2.04 -31.77 3.99
CA VAL A 426 -0.98 -32.01 4.97
C VAL A 426 0.34 -31.49 4.44
N PHE A 427 0.95 -30.56 5.19
CA PHE A 427 2.27 -30.02 4.94
C PHE A 427 3.25 -30.55 5.98
N CYS A 428 4.27 -31.30 5.55
CA CYS A 428 5.37 -31.71 6.42
C CYS A 428 6.42 -30.61 6.50
N ARG A 429 6.86 -30.25 7.71
CA ARG A 429 7.95 -29.31 7.91
C ARG A 429 9.02 -29.92 8.82
N VAL A 430 10.22 -30.03 8.27
CA VAL A 430 11.43 -30.35 9.03
C VAL A 430 12.08 -29.04 9.44
N ARG A 431 12.47 -28.91 10.70
CA ARG A 431 13.24 -27.74 11.18
C ARG A 431 14.76 -27.97 11.04
N PRO A 432 15.59 -26.91 11.11
CA PRO A 432 17.03 -27.04 11.33
C PRO A 432 17.38 -27.94 12.52
N LEU A 433 18.52 -28.61 12.41
CA LEU A 433 19.19 -29.28 13.53
C LEU A 433 19.69 -28.19 14.51
N LEU A 434 19.48 -28.37 15.81
CA LEU A 434 19.94 -27.40 16.81
C LEU A 434 21.38 -27.72 17.24
N PRO A 435 22.17 -26.74 17.74
CA PRO A 435 23.57 -26.97 18.17
C PRO A 435 23.76 -27.99 19.32
N GLU A 436 22.67 -28.41 19.96
CA GLU A 436 22.60 -29.37 21.08
C GLU A 436 22.11 -30.77 20.62
N GLU A 437 21.99 -30.97 19.31
CA GLU A 437 21.50 -32.20 18.68
C GLU A 437 22.60 -32.88 17.88
N GLU A 438 22.71 -34.18 18.04
CA GLU A 438 23.78 -34.98 17.43
C GLU A 438 23.35 -35.47 16.04
N GLU A 439 24.24 -35.35 15.07
CA GLU A 439 24.11 -36.08 13.80
C GLU A 439 24.21 -37.59 14.05
N CYS A 440 23.68 -38.40 13.12
CA CYS A 440 23.70 -39.85 13.28
C CYS A 440 25.15 -40.37 13.24
N PRO A 441 25.57 -41.32 14.12
CA PRO A 441 26.97 -41.74 14.24
C PRO A 441 27.64 -42.24 12.94
N ASP A 442 26.83 -42.76 12.00
CA ASP A 442 27.28 -43.24 10.68
C ASP A 442 27.32 -42.14 9.59
N GLY A 443 27.11 -40.87 9.97
CA GLY A 443 27.11 -39.71 9.07
C GLY A 443 25.91 -39.61 8.10
N GLN A 444 24.94 -40.53 8.17
CA GLN A 444 23.72 -40.46 7.36
C GLN A 444 22.63 -39.63 8.04
N PRO A 445 21.98 -38.68 7.33
CA PRO A 445 20.88 -37.91 7.91
C PRO A 445 19.64 -38.79 8.12
N VAL A 446 19.01 -38.63 9.28
CA VAL A 446 17.80 -39.33 9.75
C VAL A 446 16.60 -39.10 8.83
N LEU A 447 16.55 -37.95 8.17
CA LEU A 447 15.53 -37.54 7.22
C LEU A 447 16.17 -37.23 5.86
N GLN A 448 15.61 -37.78 4.80
CA GLN A 448 16.07 -37.59 3.42
C GLN A 448 14.90 -37.19 2.50
N TYR A 449 15.22 -36.48 1.42
CA TYR A 449 14.25 -35.92 0.48
C TYR A 449 14.45 -36.53 -0.91
N PRO A 450 13.47 -37.25 -1.48
CA PRO A 450 13.60 -37.85 -2.80
C PRO A 450 13.83 -36.80 -3.90
N THR A 451 14.84 -37.05 -4.74
CA THR A 451 15.20 -36.19 -5.88
C THR A 451 14.46 -36.56 -7.18
N SER A 452 13.71 -37.67 -7.18
CA SER A 452 12.82 -38.09 -8.26
C SER A 452 11.71 -37.06 -8.49
N ALA A 453 11.52 -36.62 -9.74
CA ALA A 453 10.61 -35.52 -10.10
C ALA A 453 9.17 -35.67 -9.57
N GLU A 454 8.63 -36.89 -9.49
CA GLU A 454 7.28 -37.19 -8.98
C GLU A 454 7.11 -36.91 -7.47
N LEU A 455 8.20 -36.95 -6.71
CA LEU A 455 8.23 -36.79 -5.26
C LEU A 455 8.95 -35.51 -4.81
N LEU A 456 9.51 -34.73 -5.72
CA LEU A 456 10.29 -33.53 -5.41
C LEU A 456 9.42 -32.50 -4.66
N GLY A 457 9.81 -32.15 -3.43
CA GLY A 457 9.02 -31.27 -2.56
C GLY A 457 7.70 -31.86 -2.02
N ARG A 458 7.48 -33.18 -2.17
CA ARG A 458 6.30 -33.91 -1.66
C ARG A 458 6.65 -35.18 -0.88
N GLY A 459 7.79 -35.81 -1.16
CA GLY A 459 8.27 -37.01 -0.49
C GLY A 459 9.19 -36.70 0.70
N ILE A 460 9.16 -37.55 1.71
CA ILE A 460 10.13 -37.56 2.81
C ILE A 460 10.39 -39.00 3.25
N GLU A 461 11.65 -39.32 3.52
CA GLU A 461 12.10 -40.64 3.96
C GLU A 461 12.73 -40.54 5.34
N LEU A 462 12.34 -41.42 6.26
CA LEU A 462 12.87 -41.51 7.61
C LEU A 462 13.64 -42.82 7.80
N PHE A 463 14.87 -42.70 8.27
CA PHE A 463 15.76 -43.81 8.61
C PHE A 463 15.82 -43.97 10.12
N GLN A 464 15.46 -45.15 10.63
CA GLN A 464 15.65 -45.48 12.05
C GLN A 464 17.07 -46.03 12.29
N PRO A 465 17.65 -45.88 13.50
CA PRO A 465 18.98 -46.41 13.83
C PRO A 465 19.14 -47.94 13.64
N GLN A 466 18.03 -48.67 13.55
CA GLN A 466 18.01 -50.11 13.24
C GLN A 466 18.07 -50.41 11.73
N GLY A 467 18.38 -49.42 10.88
CA GLY A 467 18.45 -49.55 9.43
C GLY A 467 17.10 -49.58 8.70
N GLN A 468 15.97 -49.43 9.41
CA GLN A 468 14.65 -49.44 8.78
C GLN A 468 14.31 -48.08 8.16
N LYS A 469 14.12 -48.07 6.83
CA LYS A 469 13.62 -46.95 6.04
C LYS A 469 12.09 -46.95 5.97
N HIS A 470 11.48 -45.78 6.16
CA HIS A 470 10.04 -45.53 5.97
C HIS A 470 9.86 -44.32 5.05
N ALA A 471 9.15 -44.46 3.93
CA ALA A 471 8.87 -43.36 3.00
C ALA A 471 7.42 -42.87 3.16
N PHE A 472 7.23 -41.55 3.00
CA PHE A 472 5.94 -40.87 3.10
C PHE A 472 5.79 -39.85 1.96
N THR A 473 4.56 -39.48 1.64
CA THR A 473 4.23 -38.46 0.64
C THR A 473 3.10 -37.58 1.16
N PHE A 474 3.23 -36.28 0.93
CA PHE A 474 2.35 -35.22 1.42
C PHE A 474 2.05 -34.20 0.31
N ASP A 475 1.21 -33.21 0.58
CA ASP A 475 0.94 -32.13 -0.39
C ASP A 475 2.13 -31.19 -0.55
N LYS A 476 2.87 -30.97 0.54
CA LYS A 476 4.16 -30.27 0.54
C LYS A 476 5.09 -30.84 1.61
N VAL A 477 6.38 -30.91 1.30
CA VAL A 477 7.46 -31.15 2.25
C VAL A 477 8.40 -29.96 2.22
N PHE A 478 8.55 -29.31 3.37
CA PHE A 478 9.49 -28.23 3.61
C PHE A 478 10.73 -28.78 4.32
N GLY A 479 11.91 -28.60 3.70
CA GLY A 479 13.20 -28.95 4.29
C GLY A 479 13.71 -27.90 5.28
N PRO A 480 14.86 -28.14 5.94
CA PRO A 480 15.35 -27.32 7.05
C PRO A 480 15.62 -25.86 6.63
N GLU A 481 16.10 -25.66 5.41
CA GLU A 481 16.39 -24.36 4.79
C GLU A 481 15.14 -23.51 4.48
N THR A 482 13.92 -24.00 4.75
CA THR A 482 12.69 -23.29 4.36
C THR A 482 12.29 -22.22 5.37
N GLY A 483 12.42 -20.95 4.96
CA GLY A 483 12.03 -19.79 5.74
C GLY A 483 10.54 -19.75 6.09
N GLN A 484 10.19 -18.98 7.13
CA GLN A 484 8.79 -18.79 7.55
C GLN A 484 7.94 -18.17 6.43
N LYS A 485 8.54 -17.26 5.67
CA LYS A 485 7.93 -16.55 4.55
C LYS A 485 7.48 -17.50 3.44
N ASP A 486 8.33 -18.44 3.05
CA ASP A 486 8.02 -19.41 1.97
C ASP A 486 6.94 -20.40 2.40
N VAL A 487 6.99 -20.84 3.68
CA VAL A 487 5.92 -21.63 4.29
C VAL A 487 4.60 -20.85 4.33
N PHE A 488 4.64 -19.54 4.55
CA PHE A 488 3.45 -18.70 4.52
C PHE A 488 2.88 -18.50 3.11
N VAL A 489 3.73 -18.32 2.09
CA VAL A 489 3.29 -18.15 0.69
C VAL A 489 2.38 -19.31 0.24
N GLU A 490 2.73 -20.55 0.56
CA GLU A 490 1.93 -21.75 0.23
C GLU A 490 0.55 -21.81 0.92
N ILE A 491 0.37 -21.11 2.05
CA ILE A 491 -0.89 -21.08 2.80
C ILE A 491 -1.69 -19.77 2.66
N SER A 492 -1.09 -18.71 2.10
CA SER A 492 -1.73 -17.41 1.87
C SER A 492 -3.10 -17.50 1.19
N GLN A 493 -3.28 -18.49 0.30
CA GLN A 493 -4.54 -18.78 -0.37
C GLN A 493 -5.63 -19.31 0.59
N LEU A 494 -5.28 -20.06 1.64
CA LEU A 494 -6.23 -20.44 2.68
C LEU A 494 -6.64 -19.23 3.53
N ILE A 495 -5.71 -18.32 3.81
CA ILE A 495 -6.00 -17.09 4.56
C ILE A 495 -6.99 -16.21 3.77
N GLN A 496 -6.79 -16.06 2.46
CA GLN A 496 -7.75 -15.36 1.58
C GLN A 496 -9.13 -16.03 1.56
N SER A 497 -9.21 -17.36 1.62
CA SER A 497 -10.51 -18.06 1.76
C SER A 497 -11.26 -17.69 3.04
N ALA A 498 -10.58 -17.38 4.15
CA ALA A 498 -11.27 -16.90 5.35
C ALA A 498 -11.91 -15.52 5.11
N LEU A 499 -11.20 -14.61 4.43
CA LEU A 499 -11.72 -13.28 4.07
C LEU A 499 -12.86 -13.35 3.03
N ASP A 500 -12.80 -14.29 2.08
CA ASP A 500 -13.82 -14.50 1.04
C ASP A 500 -15.15 -15.12 1.58
N GLY A 501 -15.21 -15.51 2.86
CA GLY A 501 -16.40 -16.04 3.54
C GLY A 501 -16.46 -17.56 3.70
N TYR A 502 -15.31 -18.22 3.88
CA TYR A 502 -15.23 -19.66 4.18
C TYR A 502 -14.72 -19.93 5.61
N LYS A 503 -14.96 -21.16 6.08
CA LYS A 503 -14.34 -21.70 7.29
C LYS A 503 -12.98 -22.28 6.94
N VAL A 504 -11.96 -21.92 7.73
CA VAL A 504 -10.57 -22.30 7.52
C VAL A 504 -9.96 -22.74 8.85
N CYS A 505 -9.19 -23.83 8.82
CA CYS A 505 -8.53 -24.38 9.99
C CYS A 505 -7.08 -24.75 9.65
N ILE A 506 -6.11 -24.19 10.37
CA ILE A 506 -4.70 -24.54 10.24
C ILE A 506 -4.18 -24.98 11.61
N PHE A 507 -3.66 -26.20 11.71
CA PHE A 507 -3.17 -26.75 12.98
C PHE A 507 -1.78 -27.39 12.86
N ALA A 508 -0.90 -27.09 13.81
CA ALA A 508 0.42 -27.70 13.93
C ALA A 508 0.42 -28.90 14.88
N TYR A 509 1.09 -29.99 14.48
CA TYR A 509 1.14 -31.27 15.18
C TYR A 509 2.55 -31.89 15.15
N GLY A 510 2.90 -32.67 16.17
CA GLY A 510 4.20 -33.32 16.34
C GLY A 510 4.71 -33.24 17.79
N GLN A 511 5.87 -33.83 18.06
CA GLN A 511 6.45 -33.84 19.41
C GLN A 511 6.81 -32.44 19.93
N THR A 512 7.02 -32.31 21.23
CA THR A 512 7.72 -31.17 21.83
C THR A 512 9.10 -30.97 21.20
N GLY A 513 9.49 -29.72 20.98
CA GLY A 513 10.75 -29.37 20.32
C GLY A 513 10.81 -29.59 18.80
N SER A 514 9.73 -29.99 18.10
CA SER A 514 9.76 -30.16 16.63
C SER A 514 9.49 -28.89 15.81
N GLY A 515 9.21 -27.75 16.46
CA GLY A 515 8.99 -26.46 15.77
C GLY A 515 7.53 -26.09 15.50
N LYS A 516 6.54 -26.71 16.19
CA LYS A 516 5.11 -26.33 16.10
C LYS A 516 4.86 -24.85 16.40
N THR A 517 5.20 -24.40 17.61
CA THR A 517 5.03 -23.00 18.04
C THR A 517 5.86 -22.03 17.21
N TYR A 518 7.05 -22.43 16.72
CA TYR A 518 7.82 -21.65 15.76
C TYR A 518 7.08 -21.50 14.42
N THR A 519 6.44 -22.56 13.93
CA THR A 519 5.61 -22.47 12.71
C THR A 519 4.38 -21.60 12.93
N MET A 520 3.67 -21.77 14.04
CA MET A 520 2.41 -21.05 14.29
C MET A 520 2.61 -19.60 14.69
N LEU A 521 3.49 -19.29 15.64
CA LEU A 521 3.74 -17.93 16.13
C LEU A 521 5.07 -17.36 15.61
N GLY A 522 6.11 -18.17 15.63
CA GLY A 522 7.48 -17.72 15.34
C GLY A 522 7.99 -16.75 16.40
N ASN A 523 8.80 -15.80 15.96
CA ASN A 523 9.16 -14.60 16.73
C ASN A 523 8.39 -13.41 16.12
N PRO A 524 7.34 -12.87 16.77
CA PRO A 524 6.47 -11.86 16.18
C PRO A 524 7.14 -10.51 15.90
N ASP A 525 8.24 -10.21 16.61
CA ASP A 525 8.94 -8.93 16.54
C ASP A 525 10.03 -8.90 15.44
N ASP A 526 10.41 -10.06 14.90
CA ASP A 526 11.35 -10.20 13.78
C ASP A 526 10.60 -10.48 12.46
N ILE A 527 10.91 -9.68 11.43
CA ILE A 527 10.17 -9.65 10.16
C ILE A 527 10.29 -10.96 9.37
N GLU A 528 11.42 -11.67 9.47
CA GLU A 528 11.64 -12.94 8.77
C GLU A 528 11.22 -14.14 9.63
N GLU A 529 11.37 -14.06 10.96
CA GLU A 529 10.97 -15.14 11.88
C GLU A 529 9.46 -15.18 12.23
N LYS A 530 8.65 -14.18 11.88
CA LYS A 530 7.18 -14.21 12.02
C LYS A 530 6.57 -15.52 11.47
N GLY A 531 5.79 -16.22 12.30
CA GLY A 531 5.09 -17.46 11.93
C GLY A 531 3.77 -17.25 11.17
N VAL A 532 2.96 -18.31 11.10
CA VAL A 532 1.66 -18.33 10.42
C VAL A 532 0.67 -17.30 10.97
N ILE A 533 0.53 -17.19 12.29
CA ILE A 533 -0.42 -16.29 12.98
C ILE A 533 -0.15 -14.81 12.63
N PRO A 534 1.04 -14.23 12.88
CA PRO A 534 1.29 -12.82 12.54
C PRO A 534 1.06 -12.54 11.04
N ARG A 535 1.63 -13.35 10.15
CA ARG A 535 1.51 -13.14 8.70
C ARG A 535 0.07 -13.28 8.18
N SER A 536 -0.72 -14.19 8.77
CA SER A 536 -2.15 -14.33 8.43
C SER A 536 -2.93 -13.07 8.76
N LEU A 537 -2.62 -12.44 9.89
CA LEU A 537 -3.26 -11.22 10.36
C LEU A 537 -2.85 -10.01 9.52
N GLU A 538 -1.56 -9.86 9.22
CA GLU A 538 -1.04 -8.84 8.32
C GLU A 538 -1.75 -8.93 6.96
N GLN A 539 -1.78 -10.11 6.33
CA GLN A 539 -2.50 -10.32 5.06
C GLN A 539 -4.00 -9.98 5.16
N ILE A 540 -4.70 -10.39 6.24
CA ILE A 540 -6.14 -10.11 6.41
C ILE A 540 -6.39 -8.61 6.50
N PHE A 541 -5.61 -7.86 7.29
CA PHE A 541 -5.80 -6.41 7.41
C PHE A 541 -5.51 -5.70 6.08
N GLU A 542 -4.38 -6.00 5.44
CA GLU A 542 -4.00 -5.44 4.14
C GLU A 542 -5.08 -5.68 3.06
N SER A 543 -5.54 -6.93 2.92
CA SER A 543 -6.55 -7.25 1.90
C SER A 543 -7.97 -6.76 2.25
N SER A 544 -8.31 -6.60 3.54
CA SER A 544 -9.55 -5.91 3.94
C SER A 544 -9.53 -4.41 3.60
N GLN A 545 -8.37 -3.76 3.78
CA GLN A 545 -8.18 -2.34 3.43
C GLN A 545 -8.20 -2.14 1.91
N ALA A 546 -7.57 -3.03 1.14
CA ALA A 546 -7.64 -3.00 -0.32
C ALA A 546 -9.09 -3.12 -0.84
N LEU A 547 -9.88 -4.04 -0.27
CA LEU A 547 -11.29 -4.25 -0.62
C LEU A 547 -12.21 -3.09 -0.17
N SER A 548 -11.79 -2.23 0.76
CA SER A 548 -12.54 -1.03 1.14
C SER A 548 -12.74 -0.06 -0.03
N SER A 549 -11.77 -0.01 -0.97
CA SER A 549 -11.91 0.74 -2.24
C SER A 549 -13.04 0.24 -3.15
N GLN A 550 -13.53 -0.98 -2.91
CA GLN A 550 -14.60 -1.64 -3.67
C GLN A 550 -15.93 -1.68 -2.89
N GLY A 551 -16.06 -0.90 -1.81
CA GLY A 551 -17.27 -0.81 -0.98
C GLY A 551 -17.41 -1.87 0.12
N TRP A 552 -16.38 -2.69 0.38
CA TRP A 552 -16.41 -3.67 1.46
C TRP A 552 -16.02 -3.06 2.81
N THR A 553 -16.91 -3.17 3.79
CA THR A 553 -16.60 -2.92 5.21
C THR A 553 -16.44 -4.27 5.93
N PHE A 554 -15.39 -4.42 6.73
CA PHE A 554 -15.11 -5.65 7.49
C PHE A 554 -15.07 -5.39 9.00
N GLN A 555 -15.79 -6.23 9.75
CA GLN A 555 -15.64 -6.37 11.19
C GLN A 555 -14.82 -7.64 11.48
N ILE A 556 -13.74 -7.50 12.26
CA ILE A 556 -12.83 -8.60 12.60
C ILE A 556 -12.80 -8.75 14.13
N GLN A 557 -13.03 -9.96 14.60
CA GLN A 557 -13.08 -10.29 16.03
C GLN A 557 -12.14 -11.45 16.35
N ALA A 558 -11.19 -11.21 17.25
CA ALA A 558 -10.23 -12.20 17.74
C ALA A 558 -10.71 -12.83 19.07
N SER A 559 -10.38 -14.10 19.26
CA SER A 559 -10.55 -14.82 20.52
C SER A 559 -9.45 -15.86 20.67
N MET A 560 -8.99 -16.11 21.90
CA MET A 560 -7.86 -17.01 22.14
C MET A 560 -8.06 -17.81 23.43
N LEU A 561 -7.90 -19.13 23.33
CA LEU A 561 -8.08 -20.06 24.44
C LEU A 561 -6.97 -21.10 24.49
N GLU A 562 -6.84 -21.74 25.65
CA GLU A 562 -6.11 -23.00 25.77
C GLU A 562 -7.03 -24.15 26.22
N ILE A 563 -6.75 -25.34 25.72
CA ILE A 563 -7.29 -26.59 26.26
C ILE A 563 -6.17 -27.29 27.03
N TYR A 564 -6.32 -27.37 28.35
CA TYR A 564 -5.37 -28.01 29.27
C TYR A 564 -6.13 -28.96 30.21
N ASN A 565 -5.70 -30.22 30.29
CA ASN A 565 -6.35 -31.25 31.11
C ASN A 565 -7.88 -31.32 30.89
N GLU A 566 -8.31 -31.37 29.61
CA GLU A 566 -9.72 -31.35 29.16
C GLU A 566 -10.56 -30.15 29.66
N THR A 567 -9.90 -29.12 30.19
CA THR A 567 -10.50 -27.87 30.67
C THR A 567 -10.13 -26.74 29.71
N ILE A 568 -11.10 -25.90 29.35
CA ILE A 568 -10.88 -24.70 28.53
C ILE A 568 -10.54 -23.53 29.47
N ARG A 569 -9.52 -22.74 29.12
CA ARG A 569 -9.22 -21.45 29.75
C ARG A 569 -9.17 -20.34 28.71
N ASP A 570 -9.66 -19.17 29.07
CA ASP A 570 -9.67 -17.96 28.25
C ASP A 570 -8.36 -17.17 28.43
N LEU A 571 -7.57 -17.05 27.36
CA LEU A 571 -6.26 -16.39 27.39
C LEU A 571 -6.32 -14.87 27.19
N LEU A 572 -7.49 -14.33 26.81
CA LEU A 572 -7.73 -12.89 26.67
C LEU A 572 -8.49 -12.30 27.86
N SER A 573 -8.95 -13.14 28.80
CA SER A 573 -9.64 -12.68 30.01
C SER A 573 -8.75 -11.80 30.89
N THR A 574 -9.13 -10.52 31.00
CA THR A 574 -8.58 -9.60 31.99
C THR A 574 -9.13 -10.00 33.37
N GLY A 575 -8.35 -10.82 34.09
CA GLY A 575 -8.81 -11.61 35.22
C GLY A 575 -9.66 -10.85 36.25
N SER A 576 -10.88 -11.35 36.49
CA SER A 576 -11.82 -10.78 37.46
C SER A 576 -11.29 -10.97 38.89
N LYS A 577 -10.52 -9.99 39.35
CA LYS A 577 -10.36 -9.71 40.77
C LYS A 577 -11.77 -9.43 41.32
N ASN A 578 -12.10 -10.05 42.46
CA ASN A 578 -13.39 -10.00 43.17
C ASN A 578 -14.49 -10.95 42.65
N GLY A 579 -14.45 -12.21 43.10
CA GLY A 579 -15.65 -12.95 43.53
C GLY A 579 -16.71 -13.36 42.50
N THR A 580 -16.46 -13.21 41.19
CA THR A 580 -17.39 -13.71 40.17
C THR A 580 -17.43 -15.25 40.15
N PRO A 581 -18.59 -15.87 39.87
CA PRO A 581 -18.68 -17.33 39.76
C PRO A 581 -17.81 -17.84 38.60
N SER A 582 -17.24 -19.03 38.74
CA SER A 582 -16.34 -19.61 37.75
C SER A 582 -17.01 -19.77 36.39
N LYS A 583 -16.62 -18.95 35.41
CA LYS A 583 -17.08 -19.05 34.00
C LYS A 583 -16.95 -20.49 33.50
N GLN A 584 -18.06 -21.09 33.07
CA GLN A 584 -18.08 -22.48 32.60
C GLN A 584 -17.95 -22.53 31.08
N PHE A 585 -16.72 -22.39 30.57
CA PHE A 585 -16.40 -22.44 29.15
C PHE A 585 -16.91 -23.75 28.49
N SER A 586 -17.98 -23.64 27.72
CA SER A 586 -18.65 -24.78 27.07
C SER A 586 -18.68 -24.63 25.55
N VAL A 587 -18.17 -25.63 24.84
CA VAL A 587 -18.23 -25.70 23.37
C VAL A 587 -19.68 -25.90 22.92
N LYS A 588 -20.13 -25.05 22.00
CA LYS A 588 -21.46 -25.08 21.37
C LYS A 588 -21.29 -24.99 19.85
N HIS A 589 -22.16 -25.64 19.11
CA HIS A 589 -22.29 -25.48 17.67
C HIS A 589 -23.69 -24.98 17.36
N ASP A 590 -23.80 -24.02 16.45
CA ASP A 590 -25.09 -23.57 15.94
C ASP A 590 -25.54 -24.39 14.71
N LEU A 591 -26.75 -24.08 14.22
CA LEU A 591 -27.35 -24.73 13.04
C LEU A 591 -26.57 -24.46 11.74
N ASN A 592 -25.76 -23.41 11.70
CA ASN A 592 -24.90 -23.06 10.57
C ASN A 592 -23.52 -23.76 10.66
N GLY A 593 -23.33 -24.64 11.66
CA GLY A 593 -22.08 -25.36 11.88
C GLY A 593 -20.92 -24.45 12.29
N CYS A 594 -21.19 -23.32 12.94
CA CYS A 594 -20.16 -22.47 13.53
C CYS A 594 -19.95 -22.86 15.01
N THR A 595 -18.68 -23.08 15.38
CA THR A 595 -18.32 -23.33 16.78
C THR A 595 -18.25 -22.02 17.57
N SER A 596 -18.75 -22.04 18.80
CA SER A 596 -18.56 -21.01 19.82
C SER A 596 -18.20 -21.66 21.16
N VAL A 597 -17.65 -20.87 22.08
CA VAL A 597 -17.42 -21.27 23.47
C VAL A 597 -18.12 -20.26 24.36
N SER A 598 -18.95 -20.71 25.30
CA SER A 598 -19.64 -19.80 26.20
C SER A 598 -18.65 -19.01 27.06
N ASP A 599 -19.00 -17.75 27.32
CA ASP A 599 -18.31 -16.85 28.26
C ASP A 599 -16.86 -16.48 27.90
N LEU A 600 -16.37 -16.95 26.74
CA LEU A 600 -15.06 -16.63 26.17
C LEU A 600 -14.99 -15.15 25.78
N THR A 601 -13.87 -14.50 26.12
CA THR A 601 -13.59 -13.11 25.74
C THR A 601 -13.33 -13.04 24.23
N VAL A 602 -14.14 -12.21 23.56
CA VAL A 602 -14.02 -11.87 22.14
C VAL A 602 -13.67 -10.38 22.06
N VAL A 603 -12.64 -10.05 21.29
CA VAL A 603 -12.11 -8.69 21.17
C VAL A 603 -12.18 -8.27 19.71
N GLU A 604 -12.82 -7.12 19.44
CA GLU A 604 -12.82 -6.49 18.12
C GLU A 604 -11.45 -5.87 17.83
N VAL A 605 -10.91 -6.09 16.62
CA VAL A 605 -9.53 -5.74 16.26
C VAL A 605 -9.48 -5.14 14.86
N ASN A 606 -8.80 -3.99 14.73
CA ASN A 606 -8.81 -3.15 13.53
C ASN A 606 -7.43 -3.02 12.88
N LYS A 607 -6.36 -3.44 13.58
CA LYS A 607 -4.98 -3.42 13.06
C LYS A 607 -4.10 -4.47 13.74
N TRP A 608 -3.02 -4.87 13.06
CA TRP A 608 -2.06 -5.87 13.55
C TRP A 608 -1.54 -5.57 14.97
N GLN A 609 -1.25 -4.32 15.31
CA GLN A 609 -0.70 -3.94 16.62
C GLN A 609 -1.63 -4.28 17.79
N GLU A 610 -2.95 -4.22 17.59
CA GLU A 610 -3.93 -4.64 18.60
C GLU A 610 -3.87 -6.15 18.83
N VAL A 611 -3.72 -6.93 17.75
CA VAL A 611 -3.63 -8.39 17.85
C VAL A 611 -2.28 -8.84 18.38
N SER A 612 -1.18 -8.15 18.06
CA SER A 612 0.12 -8.36 18.71
C SER A 612 0.03 -8.15 20.23
N ALA A 613 -0.70 -7.14 20.71
CA ALA A 613 -0.94 -6.96 22.14
C ALA A 613 -1.75 -8.12 22.76
N LEU A 614 -2.76 -8.65 22.06
CA LEU A 614 -3.51 -9.83 22.50
C LEU A 614 -2.65 -11.11 22.52
N LEU A 615 -1.76 -11.31 21.54
CA LEU A 615 -0.81 -12.43 21.51
C LEU A 615 0.19 -12.34 22.66
N HIS A 616 0.69 -11.14 22.97
CA HIS A 616 1.53 -10.88 24.14
C HIS A 616 0.77 -11.13 25.45
N GLN A 617 -0.48 -10.68 25.59
CA GLN A 617 -1.32 -10.96 26.76
C GLN A 617 -1.56 -12.46 26.93
N ALA A 618 -1.83 -13.19 25.85
CA ALA A 618 -2.02 -14.64 25.88
C ALA A 618 -0.73 -15.39 26.25
N ALA A 619 0.42 -14.95 25.74
CA ALA A 619 1.74 -15.48 26.10
C ALA A 619 2.06 -15.24 27.59
N GLN A 620 1.75 -14.05 28.12
CA GLN A 620 1.87 -13.73 29.55
C GLN A 620 0.91 -14.56 30.41
N SER A 621 -0.33 -14.73 30.00
CA SER A 621 -1.32 -15.57 30.70
C SER A 621 -0.88 -17.03 30.78
N ARG A 622 -0.28 -17.55 29.71
CA ARG A 622 0.37 -18.86 29.67
C ARG A 622 1.63 -18.93 30.53
N ALA A 623 2.40 -17.85 30.61
CA ALA A 623 3.57 -17.76 31.48
C ALA A 623 3.21 -17.71 32.97
N ILE A 624 2.10 -17.07 33.35
CA ILE A 624 1.60 -17.03 34.75
C ILE A 624 1.18 -18.44 35.23
N GLY A 625 0.78 -19.33 34.31
CA GLY A 625 0.59 -20.76 34.60
C GLY A 625 1.89 -21.53 34.93
N LYS A 626 3.07 -21.01 34.57
CA LYS A 626 4.37 -21.64 34.83
C LYS A 626 4.78 -21.47 36.30
N THR A 627 4.21 -22.29 37.17
CA THR A 627 5.00 -22.76 38.32
C THR A 627 6.26 -23.47 37.80
N ALA A 628 7.37 -23.47 38.55
CA ALA A 628 8.68 -23.97 38.12
C ALA A 628 8.76 -25.48 37.79
N ILE A 629 7.61 -26.17 37.76
CA ILE A 629 7.43 -27.59 37.46
C ILE A 629 6.76 -27.78 36.08
N ASN A 630 6.16 -26.73 35.49
CA ASN A 630 5.33 -26.82 34.29
C ASN A 630 5.88 -26.03 33.09
N GLU A 631 6.49 -26.74 32.14
CA GLU A 631 6.68 -26.24 30.78
C GLU A 631 5.32 -26.29 30.04
N GLN A 632 4.44 -25.31 30.30
CA GLN A 632 3.01 -25.45 29.99
C GLN A 632 2.64 -25.28 28.51
N SER A 633 3.53 -24.70 27.69
CA SER A 633 3.31 -24.49 26.24
C SER A 633 3.34 -25.78 25.43
N SER A 634 4.15 -26.77 25.82
CA SER A 634 4.15 -28.11 25.22
C SER A 634 2.94 -28.97 25.67
N ARG A 635 2.26 -28.56 26.74
CA ARG A 635 1.26 -29.36 27.48
C ARG A 635 -0.18 -28.88 27.35
N SER A 636 -0.44 -27.89 26.51
CA SER A 636 -1.77 -27.33 26.26
C SER A 636 -1.98 -27.05 24.78
N HIS A 637 -3.19 -27.29 24.27
CA HIS A 637 -3.54 -26.89 22.90
C HIS A 637 -3.90 -25.41 22.89
N CYS A 638 -3.19 -24.62 22.09
CA CYS A 638 -3.57 -23.25 21.78
C CYS A 638 -4.63 -23.25 20.69
N VAL A 639 -5.68 -22.42 20.83
CA VAL A 639 -6.58 -22.10 19.73
C VAL A 639 -6.76 -20.59 19.66
N PHE A 640 -6.32 -20.01 18.56
CA PHE A 640 -6.58 -18.63 18.17
C PHE A 640 -7.62 -18.64 17.05
N THR A 641 -8.74 -17.94 17.26
CA THR A 641 -9.87 -17.90 16.32
C THR A 641 -10.20 -16.46 15.95
N LEU A 642 -10.13 -16.16 14.65
CA LEU A 642 -10.69 -14.96 14.05
C LEU A 642 -12.07 -15.24 13.47
N ARG A 643 -13.01 -14.34 13.73
CA ARG A 643 -14.29 -14.23 13.03
C ARG A 643 -14.22 -13.00 12.15
N ILE A 644 -14.57 -13.15 10.88
CA ILE A 644 -14.49 -12.10 9.86
C ILE A 644 -15.89 -11.94 9.28
N SER A 645 -16.49 -10.76 9.44
CA SER A 645 -17.80 -10.42 8.89
C SER A 645 -17.62 -9.27 7.91
N GLY A 646 -17.84 -9.52 6.62
CA GLY A 646 -17.76 -8.51 5.57
C GLY A 646 -19.14 -8.14 5.05
N PHE A 647 -19.37 -6.86 4.77
CA PHE A 647 -20.59 -6.35 4.15
C PHE A 647 -20.23 -5.39 3.01
N ASN A 648 -20.97 -5.46 1.90
CA ASN A 648 -20.89 -4.51 0.80
C ASN A 648 -22.28 -4.00 0.44
N GLU A 649 -22.54 -2.74 0.78
CA GLU A 649 -23.84 -2.08 0.64
C GLU A 649 -24.27 -1.93 -0.83
N ALA A 650 -23.32 -1.70 -1.74
CA ALA A 650 -23.59 -1.45 -3.16
C ALA A 650 -24.09 -2.70 -3.93
N ILE A 651 -23.96 -3.89 -3.34
CA ILE A 651 -24.41 -5.18 -3.92
C ILE A 651 -25.23 -6.03 -2.93
N ASP A 652 -25.62 -5.46 -1.78
CA ASP A 652 -26.24 -6.12 -0.62
C ASP A 652 -25.72 -7.54 -0.34
N GLN A 653 -24.39 -7.67 -0.20
CA GLN A 653 -23.74 -8.95 0.06
C GLN A 653 -23.07 -8.96 1.43
N GLN A 654 -23.51 -9.89 2.30
CA GLN A 654 -22.81 -10.23 3.52
C GLN A 654 -21.99 -11.53 3.33
N VAL A 655 -20.77 -11.53 3.86
CA VAL A 655 -19.91 -12.72 3.99
C VAL A 655 -19.56 -12.95 5.45
N SER A 656 -19.51 -14.22 5.88
CA SER A 656 -18.97 -14.59 7.19
C SER A 656 -17.94 -15.70 7.07
N GLY A 657 -16.73 -15.43 7.55
CA GLY A 657 -15.59 -16.34 7.53
C GLY A 657 -15.03 -16.58 8.93
N VAL A 658 -14.36 -17.71 9.10
CA VAL A 658 -13.73 -18.08 10.37
C VAL A 658 -12.36 -18.69 10.09
N LEU A 659 -11.31 -18.12 10.68
CA LEU A 659 -9.95 -18.67 10.62
C LEU A 659 -9.54 -19.17 12.01
N ASN A 660 -9.33 -20.48 12.13
CA ASN A 660 -8.81 -21.12 13.34
C ASN A 660 -7.34 -21.48 13.14
N LEU A 661 -6.46 -20.94 13.98
CA LEU A 661 -5.02 -21.19 13.99
C LEU A 661 -4.66 -21.87 15.32
N ILE A 662 -4.19 -23.12 15.24
CA ILE A 662 -4.07 -24.02 16.39
C ILE A 662 -2.64 -24.53 16.54
N ASP A 663 -2.09 -24.43 17.75
CA ASP A 663 -0.81 -25.04 18.14
C ASP A 663 -1.11 -26.17 19.12
N LEU A 664 -1.08 -27.42 18.66
CA LEU A 664 -1.43 -28.56 19.50
C LEU A 664 -0.35 -28.85 20.54
N ALA A 665 -0.71 -29.55 21.61
CA ALA A 665 0.25 -30.10 22.56
C ALA A 665 1.21 -31.13 21.93
N GLY A 666 2.29 -31.46 22.63
CA GLY A 666 3.25 -32.50 22.22
C GLY A 666 2.60 -33.88 22.03
N SER A 667 2.94 -34.55 20.93
CA SER A 667 2.48 -35.91 20.60
C SER A 667 3.36 -37.04 21.16
N GLU A 668 4.36 -36.72 21.98
CA GLU A 668 5.28 -37.71 22.56
C GLU A 668 4.61 -38.64 23.58
N ARG A 669 5.08 -39.89 23.59
CA ARG A 669 4.51 -40.97 24.38
C ARG A 669 4.86 -40.83 25.86
N LEU A 670 3.91 -41.20 26.72
CA LEU A 670 4.08 -41.34 28.18
C LEU A 670 5.41 -42.00 28.60
N SER A 671 5.83 -43.05 27.89
CA SER A 671 7.07 -43.80 28.15
C SER A 671 8.35 -42.97 28.00
N ARG A 672 8.34 -41.89 27.21
CA ARG A 672 9.48 -40.97 27.03
C ARG A 672 9.59 -39.94 28.18
N THR A 673 8.50 -39.68 28.90
CA THR A 673 8.44 -38.56 29.87
C THR A 673 8.79 -38.91 31.31
N GLY A 674 8.75 -40.19 31.68
CA GLY A 674 8.99 -40.64 33.07
C GLY A 674 7.99 -40.08 34.11
N SER A 675 6.84 -39.57 33.66
CA SER A 675 5.93 -38.78 34.51
C SER A 675 5.26 -39.60 35.62
N VAL A 676 5.25 -39.05 36.83
CA VAL A 676 4.60 -39.59 38.03
C VAL A 676 3.64 -38.57 38.66
N GLY A 677 2.71 -39.03 39.52
CA GLY A 677 1.77 -38.15 40.23
C GLY A 677 0.85 -37.38 39.28
N ASP A 678 0.61 -36.10 39.54
CA ASP A 678 -0.29 -35.29 38.71
C ASP A 678 0.25 -35.00 37.29
N ARG A 679 1.58 -35.00 37.09
CA ARG A 679 2.19 -34.98 35.74
C ARG A 679 1.80 -36.21 34.91
N LEU A 680 1.52 -37.35 35.54
CA LEU A 680 1.01 -38.53 34.83
C LEU A 680 -0.43 -38.30 34.34
N LYS A 681 -1.30 -37.74 35.18
CA LYS A 681 -2.69 -37.39 34.82
C LYS A 681 -2.74 -36.34 33.69
N GLU A 682 -1.90 -35.31 33.80
CA GLU A 682 -1.70 -34.29 32.76
C GLU A 682 -1.29 -34.92 31.43
N THR A 683 -0.24 -35.75 31.43
CA THR A 683 0.28 -36.40 30.20
C THR A 683 -0.72 -37.41 29.63
N GLN A 684 -1.53 -38.06 30.47
CA GLN A 684 -2.67 -38.89 30.06
C GLN A 684 -3.77 -38.06 29.39
N ALA A 685 -4.13 -36.89 29.92
CA ALA A 685 -5.17 -36.04 29.34
C ALA A 685 -4.74 -35.44 27.99
N ILE A 686 -3.48 -35.03 27.86
CA ILE A 686 -2.88 -34.61 26.58
C ILE A 686 -2.99 -35.75 25.56
N ASN A 687 -2.47 -36.94 25.90
CA ASN A 687 -2.53 -38.10 25.01
C ASN A 687 -3.97 -38.54 24.70
N LYS A 688 -4.91 -38.45 25.65
CA LYS A 688 -6.35 -38.71 25.40
C LYS A 688 -6.90 -37.79 24.31
N SER A 689 -6.60 -36.49 24.38
CA SER A 689 -7.11 -35.51 23.43
C SER A 689 -6.58 -35.71 22.01
N LEU A 690 -5.30 -36.09 21.86
CA LEU A 690 -4.67 -36.41 20.57
C LEU A 690 -5.04 -37.81 20.05
N ALA A 691 -5.21 -38.80 20.93
CA ALA A 691 -5.76 -40.11 20.56
C ALA A 691 -7.19 -39.97 20.02
N SER A 692 -8.05 -39.22 20.72
CA SER A 692 -9.41 -38.91 20.25
C SER A 692 -9.41 -38.23 18.88
N LEU A 693 -8.43 -37.36 18.60
CA LEU A 693 -8.25 -36.74 17.29
C LEU A 693 -7.88 -37.77 16.22
N GLY A 694 -7.02 -38.74 16.55
CA GLY A 694 -6.71 -39.88 15.69
C GLY A 694 -7.91 -40.80 15.44
N ASP A 695 -8.74 -41.05 16.45
CA ASP A 695 -9.97 -41.86 16.34
C ASP A 695 -10.99 -41.16 15.43
N VAL A 696 -11.17 -39.84 15.59
CA VAL A 696 -12.03 -39.01 14.73
C VAL A 696 -11.55 -39.04 13.28
N ILE A 697 -10.26 -38.81 13.04
CA ILE A 697 -9.65 -38.82 11.70
C ILE A 697 -9.76 -40.21 11.06
N LEU A 698 -9.55 -41.28 11.82
CA LEU A 698 -9.71 -42.65 11.33
C LEU A 698 -11.17 -42.95 10.94
N ALA A 699 -12.14 -42.53 11.76
CA ALA A 699 -13.56 -42.68 11.45
C ALA A 699 -13.97 -41.91 10.19
N ILE A 700 -13.41 -40.71 9.97
CA ILE A 700 -13.61 -39.93 8.74
C ILE A 700 -13.00 -40.65 7.53
N ALA A 701 -11.76 -41.14 7.64
CA ALA A 701 -11.09 -41.88 6.57
C ALA A 701 -11.84 -43.16 6.15
N ASN A 702 -12.36 -43.90 7.13
CA ASN A 702 -13.16 -45.10 6.93
C ASN A 702 -14.58 -44.80 6.39
N ARG A 703 -15.03 -43.55 6.48
CA ARG A 703 -16.42 -43.11 6.24
C ARG A 703 -17.43 -43.77 7.20
N ASP A 704 -17.03 -43.93 8.45
CA ASP A 704 -17.83 -44.53 9.52
C ASP A 704 -19.09 -43.69 9.81
N GLN A 705 -20.24 -44.35 10.05
CA GLN A 705 -21.53 -43.68 10.29
C GLN A 705 -21.54 -42.78 11.55
N HIS A 706 -20.66 -43.04 12.51
CA HIS A 706 -20.52 -42.27 13.74
C HIS A 706 -19.08 -41.85 13.98
N VAL A 707 -18.78 -40.56 13.78
CA VAL A 707 -17.49 -39.97 14.09
C VAL A 707 -17.49 -39.44 15.54
N PRO A 708 -16.57 -39.89 16.42
CA PRO A 708 -16.69 -39.70 17.87
C PRO A 708 -16.16 -38.33 18.36
N TYR A 709 -16.57 -37.22 17.71
CA TYR A 709 -16.11 -35.85 18.02
C TYR A 709 -16.26 -35.44 19.49
N ARG A 710 -17.15 -36.07 20.26
CA ARG A 710 -17.38 -35.74 21.68
C ARG A 710 -16.38 -36.38 22.66
N ASN A 711 -15.44 -37.20 22.19
CA ASN A 711 -14.48 -37.90 23.06
C ASN A 711 -13.50 -36.95 23.77
N SER A 712 -13.17 -35.80 23.17
CA SER A 712 -12.36 -34.76 23.82
C SER A 712 -12.91 -33.34 23.57
N LYS A 713 -12.53 -32.37 24.42
CA LYS A 713 -12.89 -30.96 24.17
C LYS A 713 -12.27 -30.43 22.88
N LEU A 714 -11.06 -30.90 22.54
CA LEU A 714 -10.37 -30.56 21.30
C LEU A 714 -11.14 -31.05 20.08
N THR A 715 -11.48 -32.35 20.04
CA THR A 715 -12.20 -32.94 18.89
C THR A 715 -13.60 -32.36 18.71
N TYR A 716 -14.25 -31.96 19.80
CA TYR A 716 -15.56 -31.33 19.72
C TYR A 716 -15.44 -29.89 19.21
N LEU A 717 -14.49 -29.09 19.72
CA LEU A 717 -14.22 -27.74 19.21
C LEU A 717 -13.90 -27.75 17.70
N LEU A 718 -13.05 -28.70 17.28
CA LEU A 718 -12.63 -28.91 15.88
C LEU A 718 -13.66 -29.65 15.02
N GLN A 719 -14.86 -29.99 15.52
CA GLN A 719 -15.83 -30.78 14.76
C GLN A 719 -16.14 -30.19 13.36
N PRO A 720 -16.42 -28.87 13.20
CA PRO A 720 -16.65 -28.29 11.86
C PRO A 720 -15.37 -28.10 11.03
N CYS A 721 -14.18 -28.20 11.64
CA CYS A 721 -12.90 -28.17 10.94
C CYS A 721 -12.54 -29.54 10.35
N LEU A 722 -12.99 -30.60 11.03
CA LEU A 722 -12.73 -32.00 10.71
C LEU A 722 -13.99 -32.69 10.15
N GLY A 723 -14.97 -31.93 9.66
CA GLY A 723 -16.25 -32.48 9.20
C GLY A 723 -17.12 -31.43 8.53
N GLY A 724 -17.43 -31.67 7.26
CA GLY A 724 -18.22 -30.75 6.43
C GLY A 724 -17.40 -29.59 5.90
N ASP A 725 -18.00 -28.39 5.95
CA ASP A 725 -17.82 -27.32 4.97
C ASP A 725 -16.53 -26.46 5.13
N SER A 726 -15.42 -27.01 5.63
CA SER A 726 -14.19 -26.28 6.01
C SER A 726 -12.99 -26.63 5.12
N LYS A 727 -12.13 -25.64 4.86
CA LYS A 727 -10.80 -25.84 4.28
C LYS A 727 -9.76 -26.02 5.39
N THR A 728 -9.11 -27.18 5.45
CA THR A 728 -8.33 -27.60 6.63
C THR A 728 -6.92 -28.04 6.24
N LEU A 729 -5.92 -27.49 6.93
CA LEU A 729 -4.51 -27.77 6.75
C LEU A 729 -3.88 -28.27 8.05
N MET A 730 -3.21 -29.41 7.98
CA MET A 730 -2.33 -29.91 9.03
C MET A 730 -0.87 -29.59 8.69
N PHE A 731 -0.16 -28.92 9.59
CA PHE A 731 1.30 -28.97 9.64
C PHE A 731 1.74 -30.17 10.47
N VAL A 732 2.55 -31.07 9.90
CA VAL A 732 3.30 -32.06 10.66
C VAL A 732 4.75 -31.59 10.83
N ASN A 733 5.07 -31.18 12.04
CA ASN A 733 6.40 -30.68 12.42
C ASN A 733 7.25 -31.83 12.98
N VAL A 734 8.40 -32.09 12.35
CA VAL A 734 9.33 -33.16 12.75
C VAL A 734 10.74 -32.63 13.02
N SER A 735 11.45 -33.31 13.93
CA SER A 735 12.87 -33.04 14.21
C SER A 735 13.77 -33.99 13.40
N PRO A 736 14.92 -33.50 12.88
CA PRO A 736 15.98 -34.32 12.30
C PRO A 736 16.84 -35.06 13.35
N ASP A 737 16.72 -34.74 14.64
CA ASP A 737 17.49 -35.39 15.73
C ASP A 737 17.23 -36.91 15.78
N VAL A 738 18.32 -37.70 15.77
CA VAL A 738 18.29 -39.16 15.88
C VAL A 738 17.56 -39.65 17.14
N ARG A 739 17.65 -38.91 18.25
CA ARG A 739 16.95 -39.19 19.52
C ARG A 739 15.44 -38.97 19.41
N SER A 740 14.99 -38.22 18.40
CA SER A 740 13.59 -37.92 18.09
C SER A 740 13.00 -38.78 16.96
N ALA A 741 13.82 -39.54 16.22
CA ALA A 741 13.42 -40.32 15.04
C ALA A 741 12.16 -41.19 15.24
N ASN A 742 11.99 -41.83 16.39
CA ASN A 742 10.82 -42.67 16.68
C ASN A 742 9.50 -41.89 16.82
N GLU A 743 9.53 -40.67 17.36
CA GLU A 743 8.33 -39.83 17.47
C GLU A 743 8.10 -38.99 16.20
N SER A 744 9.17 -38.63 15.46
CA SER A 744 9.05 -38.16 14.07
C SER A 744 8.34 -39.22 13.21
N LEU A 745 8.71 -40.50 13.33
CA LEU A 745 8.02 -41.62 12.64
C LEU A 745 6.56 -41.78 13.06
N CYS A 746 6.24 -41.62 14.36
CA CYS A 746 4.85 -41.62 14.82
C CYS A 746 4.06 -40.43 14.24
N SER A 747 4.70 -39.27 14.14
CA SER A 747 4.09 -38.05 13.61
C SER A 747 3.81 -38.15 12.10
N LEU A 748 4.78 -38.65 11.32
CA LEU A 748 4.63 -38.91 9.89
C LEU A 748 3.54 -39.97 9.60
N ARG A 749 3.47 -41.05 10.40
CA ARG A 749 2.42 -42.08 10.28
C ARG A 749 1.03 -41.56 10.63
N PHE A 750 0.91 -40.64 11.59
CA PHE A 750 -0.35 -39.96 11.89
C PHE A 750 -0.74 -39.04 10.73
N ALA A 751 0.18 -38.18 10.29
CA ALA A 751 -0.01 -37.26 9.18
C ALA A 751 -0.42 -37.95 7.87
N ALA A 752 0.16 -39.12 7.57
CA ALA A 752 -0.18 -39.91 6.38
C ALA A 752 -1.64 -40.45 6.41
N LYS A 753 -2.22 -40.68 7.60
CA LYS A 753 -3.66 -40.97 7.72
C LYS A 753 -4.51 -39.73 7.44
N VAL A 754 -4.10 -38.56 7.92
CA VAL A 754 -4.78 -37.28 7.64
C VAL A 754 -4.76 -36.98 6.14
N ASN A 755 -3.64 -37.23 5.46
CA ASN A 755 -3.47 -37.04 4.01
C ASN A 755 -4.32 -38.02 3.16
N ALA A 756 -4.86 -39.08 3.76
CA ALA A 756 -5.77 -40.02 3.12
C ALA A 756 -7.25 -39.72 3.38
N CYS A 757 -7.56 -38.65 4.13
CA CYS A 757 -8.93 -38.25 4.44
C CYS A 757 -9.55 -37.37 3.36
N ASP A 758 -10.64 -37.82 2.76
CA ASP A 758 -11.47 -37.06 1.83
C ASP A 758 -12.66 -36.44 2.58
N ILE A 759 -12.65 -35.11 2.75
CA ILE A 759 -13.73 -34.34 3.40
C ILE A 759 -14.50 -33.54 2.33
N GLY A 760 -15.83 -33.54 2.46
CA GLY A 760 -16.77 -33.00 1.48
C GLY A 760 -16.62 -31.51 1.14
N VAL A 761 -17.34 -31.10 0.10
CA VAL A 761 -17.21 -29.78 -0.56
C VAL A 761 -17.54 -28.62 0.39
N PRO A 762 -16.63 -27.63 0.56
CA PRO A 762 -16.86 -26.44 1.35
C PRO A 762 -18.07 -25.61 0.89
N ARG A 763 -18.73 -24.96 1.85
CA ARG A 763 -19.81 -24.00 1.60
C ARG A 763 -19.40 -22.62 2.08
N ARG A 764 -19.66 -21.63 1.25
CA ARG A 764 -19.49 -20.21 1.56
C ARG A 764 -20.65 -19.74 2.43
N SER A 765 -20.40 -18.99 3.50
CA SER A 765 -21.46 -18.39 4.31
C SER A 765 -21.80 -17.01 3.74
N THR A 766 -22.77 -16.97 2.83
CA THR A 766 -23.32 -15.73 2.26
C THR A 766 -24.76 -15.51 2.67
N HIS A 767 -25.08 -14.28 3.03
CA HIS A 767 -26.46 -13.79 3.13
C HIS A 767 -26.67 -12.61 2.17
N THR A 768 -27.89 -12.55 1.65
CA THR A 768 -28.48 -11.50 0.81
C THR A 768 -29.86 -11.27 1.41
N PHE A 769 -30.29 -10.01 1.60
CA PHE A 769 -31.49 -9.68 2.37
C PHE A 769 -32.76 -9.55 1.51
#